data_AF-A0A496V8Z2-F1
#
_entry.id   AF-A0A496V8Z2-F1
#
_cell.length_a   1.000
_cell.length_b   1.000
_cell.length_c   1.000
_cell.angle_alpha   90.00
_cell.angle_beta   90.00
_cell.angle_gamma   90.00
#
_symmetry.space_group_name_H-M   'P 1'
#
loop_
_entity.id
_entity.type
_entity.pdbx_description
1 polymer ?
#
loop_
_entity_poly.entity_id
_entity_poly.type
_entity_poly.pdbx_seq_one_letter_code
_entity_poly.pdbx_strand_id
1 'polypeptide(L)'
;MSNHISKKLLVSGLLTALGASSGAFADTIELQGTLRDFSSSHPDFEGKVTGHKTGCVENTLGADGKPVMVENNKCAMTLLIDWYTDTETSQSMPFSITLEENKKGDAYAYTNNHFYPIDDELLGNEGRRHNFHFTYELHAQFTYQPGQEFRFQGDDGVWVFINNEQVVDIGGVNGAANRGVRLDSLGLNDGETYQFDLFGAERHTNNSKLDITMTLGVASEPDEEVGGVVITPLPKPELLKLATPTDGSQWHIPTGCTAPMLTFEGQAAMEAQPGPLDLVLVIDRSGSTEREGPQQGDRNPSVLEYEGIAANSLIDMLQSMDNVSRLALVSFSRDVTLESPLTDDWATLRNAVAGITIPKGGTNIAAAIDKALEALAEARPVAQKNILLITDGIPTLPFDSGMTQEKEDRIATLDAAYRAQNAEARIYPIVIQPIDYTRKLTTMPAVQAITGVPGTIGQLGIDNLDKLGEALTHLVLTDVTDVDVTNLTMAVTVAAEILLDGSFQAEVPMQAGDNELRISAYAGNPDNATVQTITVPVGSTPAAGGNALGCLSHDEGDGDGDNSNNGNNGDTGDNGDNDQNGEKGNKKVTICHIPPGNEDNPQSISVSENAVPAHLDHGDSLGACEESNQGNQGKGNQGKGGKGS
;
A
#
# COMPACT_ATOMS: atom_id res chain seq x y z
N MET A 1 -64.24 17.23 -30.83
CA MET A 1 -63.07 17.79 -31.55
C MET A 1 -61.92 16.84 -31.27
N SER A 2 -61.80 15.74 -32.00
CA SER A 2 -61.12 15.59 -33.30
C SER A 2 -59.61 15.81 -33.22
N ASN A 3 -58.85 14.69 -33.29
CA ASN A 3 -57.65 14.42 -34.11
C ASN A 3 -56.87 13.27 -33.42
N HIS A 4 -56.97 11.99 -33.81
CA HIS A 4 -56.39 11.30 -34.98
C HIS A 4 -54.92 11.72 -35.24
N ILE A 5 -53.92 10.83 -35.17
CA ILE A 5 -53.45 9.88 -36.21
C ILE A 5 -52.46 8.90 -35.51
N SER A 6 -52.68 7.58 -35.39
CA SER A 6 -52.45 6.45 -36.32
C SER A 6 -51.02 6.18 -36.85
N LYS A 7 -50.50 5.02 -36.40
CA LYS A 7 -49.73 3.97 -37.11
C LYS A 7 -48.28 4.26 -37.57
N LYS A 8 -47.36 3.37 -37.17
CA LYS A 8 -46.82 2.32 -38.08
C LYS A 8 -45.96 1.27 -37.36
N LEU A 9 -46.31 0.02 -37.66
CA LEU A 9 -45.52 -1.19 -37.45
C LEU A 9 -44.49 -1.29 -38.59
N LEU A 10 -43.25 -1.68 -38.30
CA LEU A 10 -42.32 -2.23 -39.28
C LEU A 10 -41.48 -3.33 -38.61
N VAL A 11 -41.67 -4.54 -39.12
CA VAL A 11 -40.94 -5.76 -38.81
C VAL A 11 -39.72 -5.82 -39.74
N SER A 12 -38.56 -6.24 -39.21
CA SER A 12 -37.67 -7.27 -39.77
C SER A 12 -36.19 -6.96 -39.51
N GLY A 13 -35.49 -7.92 -38.92
CA GLY A 13 -34.05 -7.88 -38.68
C GLY A 13 -33.60 -9.04 -37.81
N LEU A 14 -33.76 -10.27 -38.30
CA LEU A 14 -33.14 -11.45 -37.71
C LEU A 14 -31.63 -11.35 -37.93
N LEU A 15 -30.86 -11.06 -36.87
CA LEU A 15 -29.42 -11.22 -36.87
C LEU A 15 -29.06 -12.23 -35.78
N THR A 16 -28.86 -13.48 -36.19
CA THR A 16 -28.18 -14.50 -35.41
C THR A 16 -26.74 -14.06 -35.17
N ALA A 17 -26.49 -13.44 -34.01
CA ALA A 17 -25.15 -13.35 -33.45
C ALA A 17 -24.90 -14.64 -32.66
N LEU A 18 -23.93 -15.44 -33.10
CA LEU A 18 -23.30 -16.44 -32.26
C LEU A 18 -22.70 -15.68 -31.07
N GLY A 19 -23.33 -15.78 -29.91
CA GLY A 19 -22.73 -15.34 -28.66
C GLY A 19 -21.57 -16.27 -28.34
N ALA A 20 -20.34 -15.81 -28.59
CA ALA A 20 -19.22 -16.25 -27.79
C ALA A 20 -19.49 -15.74 -26.37
N SER A 21 -19.67 -16.65 -25.43
CA SER A 21 -19.82 -16.35 -24.02
C SER A 21 -18.58 -15.61 -23.53
N SER A 22 -18.68 -14.29 -23.39
CA SER A 22 -17.83 -13.52 -22.49
C SER A 22 -18.05 -14.11 -21.10
N GLY A 23 -17.00 -14.66 -20.49
CA GLY A 23 -17.05 -14.99 -19.06
C GLY A 23 -17.35 -13.71 -18.31
N ALA A 24 -18.55 -13.62 -17.72
CA ALA A 24 -18.86 -12.59 -16.75
C ALA A 24 -17.89 -12.79 -15.58
N PHE A 25 -17.10 -11.77 -15.27
CA PHE A 25 -16.34 -11.74 -14.02
C PHE A 25 -17.34 -11.62 -12.87
N ALA A 26 -17.09 -12.36 -11.79
CA ALA A 26 -17.92 -12.39 -10.60
C ALA A 26 -17.92 -11.01 -9.92
N ASP A 27 -19.08 -10.53 -9.49
CA ASP A 27 -19.22 -9.31 -8.69
C ASP A 27 -18.59 -9.48 -7.30
N THR A 28 -18.16 -8.41 -6.62
CA THR A 28 -17.54 -8.51 -5.28
C THR A 28 -18.19 -7.58 -4.27
N ILE A 29 -18.08 -7.94 -2.98
CA ILE A 29 -18.54 -7.14 -1.85
C ILE A 29 -17.42 -7.01 -0.84
N GLU A 30 -17.18 -5.80 -0.35
CA GLU A 30 -16.18 -5.51 0.69
C GLU A 30 -16.85 -5.41 2.07
N LEU A 31 -16.42 -6.26 3.00
CA LEU A 31 -16.75 -6.10 4.42
C LEU A 31 -15.63 -5.29 5.05
N GLN A 32 -15.83 -3.99 5.21
CA GLN A 32 -14.83 -3.08 5.80
C GLN A 32 -15.02 -3.00 7.31
N GLY A 33 -13.99 -3.36 8.07
CA GLY A 33 -14.05 -3.35 9.52
C GLY A 33 -12.75 -2.89 10.16
N THR A 34 -12.71 -2.99 11.48
CA THR A 34 -11.52 -2.73 12.30
C THR A 34 -11.02 -4.05 12.86
N LEU A 35 -9.74 -4.35 12.63
CA LEU A 35 -9.05 -5.46 13.25
C LEU A 35 -8.23 -4.94 14.43
N ARG A 36 -8.34 -5.60 15.59
CA ARG A 36 -7.56 -5.25 16.79
C ARG A 36 -6.76 -6.43 17.28
N ASP A 37 -5.48 -6.22 17.48
CA ASP A 37 -4.50 -7.18 17.97
C ASP A 37 -4.25 -6.97 19.47
N PHE A 38 -4.14 -8.07 20.21
CA PHE A 38 -3.98 -8.14 21.65
C PHE A 38 -2.79 -9.03 22.01
N SER A 39 -2.12 -8.72 23.11
CA SER A 39 -1.11 -9.64 23.64
C SER A 39 -1.77 -10.87 24.27
N SER A 40 -1.12 -12.03 24.21
CA SER A 40 -1.49 -13.23 25.00
C SER A 40 -1.47 -13.01 26.52
N SER A 41 -0.93 -11.88 26.99
CA SER A 41 -1.04 -11.46 28.39
C SER A 41 -2.41 -10.88 28.77
N HIS A 42 -3.24 -10.52 27.79
CA HIS A 42 -4.61 -10.04 28.01
C HIS A 42 -5.47 -11.19 28.59
N PRO A 43 -6.27 -10.94 29.65
CA PRO A 43 -6.92 -12.00 30.43
C PRO A 43 -7.94 -12.87 29.66
N ASP A 44 -8.41 -12.38 28.51
CA ASP A 44 -9.39 -13.07 27.67
C ASP A 44 -8.79 -13.88 26.51
N PHE A 45 -7.47 -13.79 26.29
CA PHE A 45 -6.74 -14.56 25.27
C PHE A 45 -5.90 -15.65 25.95
N GLU A 46 -5.78 -16.81 25.29
CA GLU A 46 -5.17 -18.03 25.88
C GLU A 46 -5.81 -18.51 27.20
N GLY A 47 -7.03 -18.06 27.46
CA GLY A 47 -7.79 -18.38 28.66
C GLY A 47 -8.37 -19.80 28.68
N LYS A 48 -9.47 -19.96 29.40
CA LYS A 48 -10.15 -21.26 29.49
C LYS A 48 -10.87 -21.59 28.18
N VAL A 49 -10.50 -22.70 27.54
CA VAL A 49 -11.26 -23.29 26.44
C VAL A 49 -12.64 -23.76 26.93
N THR A 50 -13.69 -23.03 26.57
CA THR A 50 -15.06 -23.25 27.06
C THR A 50 -15.88 -24.24 26.23
N GLY A 51 -15.47 -24.49 24.99
CA GLY A 51 -16.31 -25.15 24.00
C GLY A 51 -17.53 -24.29 23.64
N HIS A 52 -18.47 -24.87 22.90
CA HIS A 52 -19.52 -24.06 22.27
C HIS A 52 -20.52 -23.58 23.32
N LYS A 53 -20.64 -22.27 23.46
CA LYS A 53 -21.46 -21.59 24.45
C LYS A 53 -22.10 -20.35 23.85
N THR A 54 -23.42 -20.36 23.67
CA THR A 54 -24.21 -19.20 23.24
C THR A 54 -24.85 -18.48 24.43
N GLY A 55 -25.29 -17.24 24.28
CA GLY A 55 -25.86 -16.39 25.32
C GLY A 55 -24.78 -15.82 26.24
N CYS A 56 -23.71 -15.29 25.65
CA CYS A 56 -22.60 -14.67 26.37
C CYS A 56 -22.55 -13.13 26.24
N VAL A 57 -23.28 -12.61 25.26
CA VAL A 57 -23.60 -11.20 25.12
C VAL A 57 -25.12 -11.03 25.17
N GLU A 58 -25.59 -9.84 25.52
CA GLU A 58 -27.01 -9.49 25.48
C GLU A 58 -27.57 -9.62 24.05
N ASN A 59 -28.88 -9.81 23.93
CA ASN A 59 -29.53 -9.97 22.62
C ASN A 59 -29.60 -8.67 21.81
N THR A 60 -29.20 -7.54 22.39
CA THR A 60 -29.14 -6.23 21.75
C THR A 60 -27.81 -5.56 22.03
N LEU A 61 -27.30 -4.78 21.07
CA LEU A 61 -26.10 -3.97 21.24
C LEU A 61 -26.34 -2.84 22.26
N GLY A 62 -25.24 -2.34 22.80
CA GLY A 62 -25.21 -1.17 23.64
C GLY A 62 -25.52 0.10 22.86
N ALA A 63 -25.65 1.22 23.59
CA ALA A 63 -25.85 2.53 22.97
C ALA A 63 -24.65 2.99 22.11
N ASP A 64 -23.50 2.35 22.28
CA ASP A 64 -22.27 2.53 21.52
C ASP A 64 -22.18 1.61 20.29
N GLY A 65 -23.23 0.85 19.98
CA GLY A 65 -23.27 -0.10 18.86
C GLY A 65 -22.49 -1.39 19.13
N LYS A 66 -22.06 -1.66 20.37
CA LYS A 66 -21.17 -2.81 20.66
C LYS A 66 -21.83 -3.92 21.47
N PRO A 67 -21.33 -5.16 21.41
CA PRO A 67 -21.86 -6.25 22.21
C PRO A 67 -21.72 -6.00 23.71
N VAL A 68 -22.81 -6.16 24.45
CA VAL A 68 -22.82 -6.00 25.91
C VAL A 68 -22.67 -7.37 26.58
N MET A 69 -21.73 -7.52 27.51
CA MET A 69 -21.51 -8.79 28.21
C MET A 69 -22.64 -9.08 29.22
N VAL A 70 -23.13 -10.33 29.26
CA VAL A 70 -24.11 -10.77 30.28
C VAL A 70 -23.45 -10.97 31.65
N GLU A 71 -24.15 -10.66 32.75
CA GLU A 71 -23.61 -10.72 34.13
C GLU A 71 -23.05 -12.10 34.54
N ASN A 72 -23.64 -13.20 34.04
CA ASN A 72 -23.19 -14.57 34.32
C ASN A 72 -22.50 -15.19 33.10
N ASN A 73 -21.47 -14.50 32.59
CA ASN A 73 -20.76 -14.92 31.39
C ASN A 73 -20.16 -16.33 31.53
N LYS A 74 -20.40 -17.17 30.53
CA LYS A 74 -19.95 -18.57 30.47
C LYS A 74 -18.98 -18.85 29.32
N CYS A 75 -18.55 -17.82 28.61
CA CYS A 75 -17.64 -17.87 27.46
C CYS A 75 -16.18 -17.58 27.81
N ALA A 76 -15.86 -17.50 29.10
CA ALA A 76 -14.54 -17.12 29.61
C ALA A 76 -14.09 -15.75 29.05
N MET A 77 -14.99 -14.77 29.16
CA MET A 77 -14.72 -13.37 28.84
C MET A 77 -14.88 -12.56 30.12
N THR A 78 -13.95 -11.64 30.36
CA THR A 78 -13.87 -10.81 31.55
C THR A 78 -13.83 -9.33 31.22
N LEU A 79 -13.28 -8.95 30.06
CA LEU A 79 -13.10 -7.58 29.59
C LEU A 79 -13.55 -7.44 28.12
N LEU A 80 -14.80 -7.83 27.82
CA LEU A 80 -15.35 -7.73 26.46
C LEU A 80 -15.32 -6.30 25.89
N ILE A 81 -15.40 -5.28 26.75
CA ILE A 81 -15.36 -3.88 26.32
C ILE A 81 -14.04 -3.52 25.59
N ASP A 82 -12.94 -4.18 25.95
CA ASP A 82 -11.62 -3.95 25.37
C ASP A 82 -11.51 -4.55 23.96
N TRP A 83 -12.33 -5.55 23.63
CA TRP A 83 -12.23 -6.27 22.35
C TRP A 83 -12.54 -5.38 21.17
N TYR A 84 -13.55 -4.52 21.31
CA TYR A 84 -14.06 -3.72 20.19
C TYR A 84 -13.81 -2.23 20.41
N THR A 85 -13.00 -1.84 21.39
CA THR A 85 -12.69 -0.43 21.67
C THR A 85 -11.18 -0.26 21.75
N ASP A 86 -10.65 0.74 21.07
CA ASP A 86 -9.21 1.04 21.14
C ASP A 86 -8.85 1.46 22.58
N THR A 87 -8.06 0.62 23.24
CA THR A 87 -7.52 0.86 24.58
C THR A 87 -6.01 0.65 24.58
N GLU A 88 -5.36 0.86 25.73
CA GLU A 88 -3.92 0.60 25.87
C GLU A 88 -3.55 -0.89 25.73
N THR A 89 -4.53 -1.80 25.74
CA THR A 89 -4.27 -3.25 25.67
C THR A 89 -4.27 -3.83 24.26
N SER A 90 -4.50 -3.00 23.24
CA SER A 90 -4.61 -3.44 21.84
C SER A 90 -3.96 -2.46 20.86
N GLN A 91 -3.51 -2.97 19.70
CA GLN A 91 -3.25 -2.17 18.51
C GLN A 91 -4.30 -2.46 17.44
N SER A 92 -4.67 -1.50 16.61
CA SER A 92 -5.78 -1.64 15.66
C SER A 92 -5.43 -1.14 14.27
N MET A 93 -6.03 -1.73 13.24
CA MET A 93 -5.96 -1.27 11.86
C MET A 93 -7.31 -1.47 11.13
N PRO A 94 -7.62 -0.65 10.12
CA PRO A 94 -8.70 -0.98 9.20
C PRO A 94 -8.36 -2.26 8.44
N PHE A 95 -9.34 -3.12 8.24
CA PHE A 95 -9.18 -4.39 7.53
C PHE A 95 -10.45 -4.72 6.72
N SER A 96 -10.27 -5.05 5.45
CA SER A 96 -11.38 -5.39 4.55
C SER A 96 -11.35 -6.86 4.17
N ILE A 97 -12.51 -7.52 4.24
CA ILE A 97 -12.69 -8.89 3.74
C ILE A 97 -13.50 -8.81 2.44
N THR A 98 -12.85 -9.09 1.32
CA THR A 98 -13.50 -9.18 0.01
C THR A 98 -14.22 -10.51 -0.16
N LEU A 99 -15.53 -10.48 -0.40
CA LEU A 99 -16.33 -11.65 -0.78
C LEU A 99 -16.53 -11.65 -2.30
N GLU A 100 -16.35 -12.82 -2.90
CA GLU A 100 -16.56 -13.03 -4.33
C GLU A 100 -17.93 -13.65 -4.59
N GLU A 101 -18.63 -13.15 -5.61
CA GLU A 101 -19.84 -13.78 -6.11
C GLU A 101 -19.54 -15.20 -6.62
N ASN A 102 -20.38 -16.15 -6.22
CA ASN A 102 -20.21 -17.53 -6.63
C ASN A 102 -20.54 -17.73 -8.11
N LYS A 103 -20.14 -18.87 -8.67
CA LYS A 103 -20.35 -19.18 -10.10
C LYS A 103 -21.82 -19.22 -10.56
N LYS A 104 -22.78 -19.22 -9.65
CA LYS A 104 -24.21 -19.19 -9.96
C LYS A 104 -24.80 -17.78 -9.95
N GLY A 105 -24.06 -16.79 -9.44
CA GLY A 105 -24.53 -15.41 -9.28
C GLY A 105 -25.64 -15.26 -8.24
N ASP A 106 -25.70 -16.15 -7.25
CA ASP A 106 -26.78 -16.19 -6.24
C ASP A 106 -26.31 -15.98 -4.80
N ALA A 107 -25.00 -15.90 -4.55
CA ALA A 107 -24.41 -15.59 -3.24
C ALA A 107 -22.96 -15.12 -3.37
N TYR A 108 -22.51 -14.32 -2.41
CA TYR A 108 -21.12 -13.90 -2.19
C TYR A 108 -20.48 -14.77 -1.12
N ALA A 109 -19.21 -15.13 -1.28
CA ALA A 109 -18.51 -16.01 -0.36
C ALA A 109 -17.04 -15.61 -0.16
N TYR A 110 -16.56 -15.84 1.06
CA TYR A 110 -15.16 -15.83 1.44
C TYR A 110 -14.84 -17.14 2.15
N THR A 111 -13.66 -17.71 1.90
CA THR A 111 -13.23 -18.97 2.52
C THR A 111 -11.73 -18.93 2.73
N ASN A 112 -11.30 -18.91 3.98
CA ASN A 112 -9.90 -19.00 4.34
C ASN A 112 -9.72 -19.93 5.55
N ASN A 113 -9.04 -21.06 5.32
CA ASN A 113 -8.76 -22.05 6.36
C ASN A 113 -7.50 -21.73 7.20
N HIS A 114 -6.78 -20.66 6.87
CA HIS A 114 -5.58 -20.17 7.56
C HIS A 114 -5.65 -18.64 7.65
N PHE A 115 -6.62 -18.13 8.40
CA PHE A 115 -6.90 -16.70 8.47
C PHE A 115 -6.00 -16.01 9.49
N TYR A 116 -4.81 -15.60 9.06
CA TYR A 116 -3.82 -14.87 9.87
C TYR A 116 -3.51 -13.50 9.24
N PRO A 117 -4.48 -12.57 9.27
CA PRO A 117 -4.43 -11.32 8.49
C PRO A 117 -3.38 -10.31 8.96
N ILE A 118 -2.78 -10.54 10.14
CA ILE A 118 -1.83 -9.63 10.79
C ILE A 118 -0.56 -10.37 11.27
N ASP A 119 -0.15 -11.40 10.53
CA ASP A 119 1.16 -12.02 10.74
C ASP A 119 2.27 -10.97 10.59
N ASP A 120 3.17 -10.92 11.57
CA ASP A 120 4.30 -9.99 11.65
C ASP A 120 3.94 -8.49 11.67
N GLU A 121 2.65 -8.18 11.83
CA GLU A 121 2.09 -6.82 11.92
C GLU A 121 1.63 -6.51 13.36
N LEU A 122 1.37 -5.23 13.65
CA LEU A 122 0.83 -4.74 14.94
C LEU A 122 1.68 -5.15 16.17
N LEU A 123 1.16 -5.96 17.10
CA LEU A 123 1.93 -6.45 18.25
C LEU A 123 2.89 -7.59 17.86
N GLY A 124 2.82 -8.04 16.61
CA GLY A 124 3.59 -9.14 16.04
C GLY A 124 3.15 -10.50 16.59
N ASN A 125 3.83 -11.56 16.17
CA ASN A 125 3.42 -12.93 16.47
C ASN A 125 3.73 -13.40 17.91
N GLU A 126 4.25 -12.53 18.78
CA GLU A 126 4.73 -12.84 20.14
C GLU A 126 5.65 -14.09 20.22
N GLY A 127 6.54 -14.24 19.23
CA GLY A 127 7.46 -15.38 19.15
C GLY A 127 6.84 -16.69 18.64
N ARG A 128 5.61 -16.64 18.10
CA ARG A 128 4.94 -17.74 17.40
C ARG A 128 5.12 -17.59 15.88
N ARG A 129 4.70 -18.61 15.14
CA ARG A 129 4.71 -18.58 13.67
C ARG A 129 3.62 -17.68 13.07
N HIS A 130 2.50 -17.54 13.78
CA HIS A 130 1.34 -16.78 13.33
C HIS A 130 0.80 -15.92 14.47
N ASN A 131 0.10 -14.84 14.11
CA ASN A 131 -0.67 -14.00 15.00
C ASN A 131 -2.10 -14.56 15.15
N PHE A 132 -2.60 -14.67 16.37
CA PHE A 132 -3.92 -15.24 16.69
C PHE A 132 -4.78 -14.28 17.51
N HIS A 133 -4.20 -13.41 18.33
CA HIS A 133 -4.92 -12.77 19.42
C HIS A 133 -5.60 -11.51 18.95
N PHE A 134 -6.59 -11.66 18.07
CA PHE A 134 -7.24 -10.52 17.42
C PHE A 134 -8.75 -10.59 17.42
N THR A 135 -9.37 -9.43 17.21
CA THR A 135 -10.81 -9.26 17.03
C THR A 135 -11.09 -8.52 15.74
N TYR A 136 -12.31 -8.67 15.24
CA TYR A 136 -12.79 -7.98 14.05
C TYR A 136 -14.18 -7.38 14.31
N GLU A 137 -14.33 -6.08 14.05
CA GLU A 137 -15.56 -5.30 14.20
C GLU A 137 -15.98 -4.73 12.85
N LEU A 138 -17.23 -4.97 12.45
CA LEU A 138 -17.80 -4.54 11.18
C LEU A 138 -19.20 -3.96 11.43
N HIS A 139 -19.44 -2.77 10.88
CA HIS A 139 -20.74 -2.12 10.82
C HIS A 139 -21.10 -1.85 9.35
N ALA A 140 -22.24 -2.36 8.89
CA ALA A 140 -22.73 -2.20 7.53
C ALA A 140 -24.25 -2.10 7.47
N GLN A 141 -24.78 -1.74 6.30
CA GLN A 141 -26.19 -1.75 5.96
C GLN A 141 -26.47 -2.67 4.80
N PHE A 142 -27.67 -3.23 4.75
CA PHE A 142 -28.16 -3.94 3.57
C PHE A 142 -29.62 -3.62 3.31
N THR A 143 -30.03 -3.70 2.05
CA THR A 143 -31.45 -3.63 1.67
C THR A 143 -32.01 -5.05 1.62
N TYR A 144 -33.04 -5.33 2.43
CA TYR A 144 -33.62 -6.65 2.52
C TYR A 144 -34.44 -7.00 1.27
N GLN A 145 -34.27 -8.23 0.80
CA GLN A 145 -35.07 -8.87 -0.23
C GLN A 145 -35.49 -10.27 0.22
N PRO A 146 -36.72 -10.71 -0.08
CA PRO A 146 -37.19 -12.05 0.28
C PRO A 146 -36.29 -13.16 -0.25
N GLY A 147 -35.99 -14.12 0.62
CA GLY A 147 -35.15 -15.29 0.31
C GLY A 147 -33.68 -15.14 0.70
N GLN A 148 -33.25 -13.99 1.22
CA GLN A 148 -31.86 -13.76 1.61
C GLN A 148 -31.42 -14.59 2.83
N GLU A 149 -30.14 -14.96 2.85
CA GLU A 149 -29.51 -15.74 3.91
C GLU A 149 -28.09 -15.23 4.23
N PHE A 150 -27.70 -15.32 5.50
CA PHE A 150 -26.33 -15.13 5.96
C PHE A 150 -25.84 -16.42 6.64
N ARG A 151 -24.61 -16.84 6.32
CA ARG A 151 -23.94 -17.99 6.92
C ARG A 151 -22.51 -17.62 7.29
N PHE A 152 -22.09 -18.13 8.42
CA PHE A 152 -20.75 -17.97 8.94
C PHE A 152 -20.22 -19.30 9.46
N GLN A 153 -18.97 -19.59 9.16
CA GLN A 153 -18.20 -20.63 9.79
C GLN A 153 -16.83 -20.09 10.19
N GLY A 154 -16.54 -20.13 11.48
CA GLY A 154 -15.22 -19.78 12.00
C GLY A 154 -14.99 -20.38 13.37
N ASP A 155 -13.78 -20.24 13.85
CA ASP A 155 -13.38 -20.52 15.23
C ASP A 155 -13.68 -19.34 16.15
N ASP A 156 -13.77 -19.69 17.44
CA ASP A 156 -13.94 -18.74 18.54
C ASP A 156 -15.11 -17.73 18.38
N GLY A 157 -15.12 -16.64 19.15
CA GLY A 157 -16.34 -15.90 19.48
C GLY A 157 -16.86 -15.07 18.30
N VAL A 158 -18.04 -15.40 17.76
CA VAL A 158 -18.68 -14.61 16.70
C VAL A 158 -20.15 -14.30 17.02
N TRP A 159 -20.52 -13.04 16.84
CA TRP A 159 -21.87 -12.52 16.99
C TRP A 159 -22.25 -11.67 15.78
N VAL A 160 -23.49 -11.82 15.32
CA VAL A 160 -24.07 -10.98 14.27
C VAL A 160 -25.39 -10.41 14.74
N PHE A 161 -25.57 -9.12 14.50
CA PHE A 161 -26.78 -8.38 14.81
C PHE A 161 -27.37 -7.81 13.52
N ILE A 162 -28.70 -7.79 13.45
CA ILE A 162 -29.44 -7.09 12.40
C ILE A 162 -30.41 -6.15 13.10
N ASN A 163 -30.33 -4.86 12.77
CA ASN A 163 -31.14 -3.82 13.39
C ASN A 163 -31.12 -3.89 14.93
N ASN A 164 -29.92 -4.00 15.50
CA ASN A 164 -29.69 -4.11 16.94
C ASN A 164 -30.24 -5.39 17.61
N GLU A 165 -30.68 -6.40 16.86
CA GLU A 165 -31.11 -7.70 17.42
C GLU A 165 -30.13 -8.81 17.02
N GLN A 166 -29.71 -9.62 17.99
CA GLN A 166 -28.80 -10.74 17.75
C GLN A 166 -29.45 -11.83 16.90
N VAL A 167 -28.81 -12.18 15.79
CA VAL A 167 -29.29 -13.20 14.84
C VAL A 167 -28.35 -14.38 14.68
N VAL A 168 -27.06 -14.23 15.02
CA VAL A 168 -26.08 -15.33 15.08
C VAL A 168 -25.26 -15.22 16.36
N ASP A 169 -25.05 -16.37 17.01
CA ASP A 169 -24.20 -16.50 18.19
C ASP A 169 -23.42 -17.84 18.12
N ILE A 170 -22.12 -17.74 17.90
CA ILE A 170 -21.19 -18.87 17.82
C ILE A 170 -20.39 -19.05 19.10
N GLY A 171 -20.28 -17.98 19.91
CA GLY A 171 -19.81 -17.87 21.30
C GLY A 171 -18.99 -19.00 21.96
N GLY A 172 -18.09 -18.59 22.85
CA GLY A 172 -17.17 -19.50 23.55
C GLY A 172 -15.97 -19.84 22.68
N VAL A 173 -15.00 -20.54 23.26
CA VAL A 173 -13.77 -20.93 22.56
C VAL A 173 -14.02 -22.27 21.88
N ASN A 174 -13.96 -22.32 20.55
CA ASN A 174 -14.41 -23.41 19.69
C ASN A 174 -13.49 -23.66 18.51
N GLY A 175 -13.35 -24.93 18.13
CA GLY A 175 -13.00 -25.23 16.74
C GLY A 175 -14.15 -24.87 15.79
N ALA A 176 -13.83 -24.66 14.51
CA ALA A 176 -14.74 -24.13 13.50
C ALA A 176 -16.21 -24.64 13.60
N ALA A 177 -17.13 -23.71 13.89
CA ALA A 177 -18.56 -23.97 14.01
C ALA A 177 -19.36 -23.28 12.91
N ASN A 178 -20.34 -23.96 12.33
CA ASN A 178 -21.19 -23.42 11.25
C ASN A 178 -22.55 -22.96 11.81
N ARG A 179 -22.91 -21.70 11.57
CA ARG A 179 -24.24 -21.13 11.85
C ARG A 179 -24.69 -20.26 10.69
N GLY A 180 -26.00 -20.15 10.52
CA GLY A 180 -26.59 -19.25 9.54
C GLY A 180 -28.02 -18.89 9.91
N VAL A 181 -28.48 -17.79 9.34
CA VAL A 181 -29.81 -17.24 9.54
C VAL A 181 -30.45 -16.96 8.19
N ARG A 182 -31.70 -17.41 8.03
CA ARG A 182 -32.56 -17.00 6.92
C ARG A 182 -33.30 -15.74 7.32
N LEU A 183 -33.13 -14.65 6.57
CA LEU A 183 -33.65 -13.34 6.97
C LEU A 183 -35.18 -13.28 6.92
N ASP A 184 -35.83 -14.13 6.12
CA ASP A 184 -37.30 -14.28 6.08
C ASP A 184 -37.92 -14.61 7.44
N SER A 185 -37.12 -15.15 8.37
CA SER A 185 -37.59 -15.50 9.72
C SER A 185 -37.56 -14.33 10.70
N LEU A 186 -36.97 -13.20 10.33
CA LEU A 186 -36.72 -12.03 11.18
C LEU A 186 -37.83 -10.98 11.12
N GLY A 187 -38.81 -11.13 10.23
CA GLY A 187 -39.93 -10.19 10.11
C GLY A 187 -39.58 -8.85 9.46
N LEU A 188 -38.54 -8.83 8.63
CA LEU A 188 -38.11 -7.66 7.86
C LEU A 188 -39.08 -7.37 6.69
N ASN A 189 -39.16 -6.11 6.26
CA ASN A 189 -39.99 -5.64 5.16
C ASN A 189 -39.19 -5.54 3.85
N ASP A 190 -39.73 -6.10 2.77
CA ASP A 190 -39.13 -6.08 1.43
C ASP A 190 -38.81 -4.64 0.97
N GLY A 191 -37.55 -4.41 0.60
CA GLY A 191 -37.05 -3.13 0.11
C GLY A 191 -36.64 -2.11 1.20
N GLU A 192 -36.75 -2.45 2.49
CA GLU A 192 -36.23 -1.61 3.58
C GLU A 192 -34.74 -1.90 3.85
N THR A 193 -34.03 -0.88 4.34
CA THR A 193 -32.62 -0.95 4.72
C THR A 193 -32.48 -1.21 6.22
N TYR A 194 -31.59 -2.14 6.59
CA TYR A 194 -31.34 -2.54 7.97
C TYR A 194 -29.84 -2.53 8.28
N GLN A 195 -29.51 -2.23 9.54
CA GLN A 195 -28.14 -2.36 10.06
C GLN A 195 -27.71 -3.82 10.12
N PHE A 196 -26.43 -4.07 9.91
CA PHE A 196 -25.74 -5.35 9.95
C PHE A 196 -24.42 -5.17 10.67
N ASP A 197 -24.31 -5.77 11.85
CA ASP A 197 -23.13 -5.68 12.68
C ASP A 197 -22.52 -7.07 12.87
N LEU A 198 -21.21 -7.20 12.68
CA LEU A 198 -20.49 -8.45 12.90
C LEU A 198 -19.31 -8.20 13.84
N PHE A 199 -19.23 -9.05 14.86
CA PHE A 199 -18.18 -9.04 15.87
C PHE A 199 -17.55 -10.42 15.94
N GLY A 200 -16.26 -10.51 15.65
CA GLY A 200 -15.47 -11.74 15.70
C GLY A 200 -14.28 -11.62 16.64
N ALA A 201 -13.78 -12.74 17.15
CA ALA A 201 -12.57 -12.82 17.96
C ALA A 201 -11.90 -14.20 17.82
N GLU A 202 -10.60 -14.18 17.54
CA GLU A 202 -9.71 -15.34 17.63
C GLU A 202 -8.94 -15.26 18.96
N ARG A 203 -9.04 -16.29 19.80
CA ARG A 203 -8.57 -16.22 21.20
C ARG A 203 -7.54 -17.28 21.55
N HIS A 204 -7.25 -18.22 20.64
CA HIS A 204 -6.36 -19.34 20.91
C HIS A 204 -5.46 -19.74 19.74
N THR A 205 -4.22 -20.11 20.07
CA THR A 205 -3.14 -20.45 19.14
C THR A 205 -3.23 -21.80 18.39
N ASN A 206 -4.41 -22.41 18.32
CA ASN A 206 -4.55 -23.74 17.71
C ASN A 206 -4.73 -23.67 16.18
N ASN A 207 -5.65 -22.82 15.72
CA ASN A 207 -5.97 -22.58 14.31
C ASN A 207 -6.88 -21.34 14.23
N SER A 208 -6.79 -20.58 13.12
CA SER A 208 -7.73 -19.52 12.77
C SER A 208 -8.35 -19.79 11.39
N LYS A 209 -9.67 -19.73 11.30
CA LYS A 209 -10.45 -20.02 10.10
C LYS A 209 -11.64 -19.07 9.97
N LEU A 210 -11.83 -18.56 8.77
CA LEU A 210 -12.93 -17.66 8.43
C LEU A 210 -13.59 -18.05 7.11
N ASP A 211 -14.85 -18.49 7.19
CA ASP A 211 -15.73 -18.76 6.06
C ASP A 211 -17.01 -17.92 6.21
N ILE A 212 -17.30 -17.08 5.21
CA ILE A 212 -18.52 -16.27 5.16
C ILE A 212 -19.25 -16.61 3.87
N THR A 213 -20.57 -16.76 3.93
CA THR A 213 -21.41 -16.86 2.73
C THR A 213 -22.69 -16.07 2.95
N MET A 214 -23.00 -15.14 2.06
CA MET A 214 -24.19 -14.31 2.17
C MET A 214 -24.81 -14.01 0.82
N THR A 215 -26.09 -13.69 0.80
CA THR A 215 -26.80 -13.20 -0.39
C THR A 215 -27.19 -11.72 -0.26
N LEU A 216 -26.51 -11.01 0.65
CA LEU A 216 -26.76 -9.63 1.01
C LEU A 216 -25.84 -8.75 0.15
N GLY A 217 -26.41 -7.72 -0.49
CA GLY A 217 -25.60 -6.58 -0.93
C GLY A 217 -25.41 -5.65 0.26
N VAL A 218 -24.21 -5.59 0.83
CA VAL A 218 -23.91 -4.68 1.96
C VAL A 218 -23.23 -3.41 1.46
N ALA A 219 -23.54 -2.28 2.10
CA ALA A 219 -22.86 -1.00 1.98
C ALA A 219 -22.39 -0.60 3.39
N SER A 220 -21.21 -0.02 3.55
CA SER A 220 -20.74 0.43 4.87
C SER A 220 -21.72 1.45 5.49
N GLU A 221 -21.86 1.43 6.82
CA GLU A 221 -22.65 2.45 7.50
C GLU A 221 -22.01 3.83 7.31
N PRO A 222 -22.78 4.89 6.98
CA PRO A 222 -22.30 6.24 7.16
C PRO A 222 -22.26 6.52 8.67
N ASP A 223 -21.05 6.65 9.21
CA ASP A 223 -20.81 7.06 10.60
C ASP A 223 -21.62 8.33 10.92
N GLU A 224 -22.62 8.23 11.81
CA GLU A 224 -23.36 9.41 12.27
C GLU A 224 -22.46 10.27 13.19
N GLU A 225 -22.30 11.53 12.77
CA GLU A 225 -21.51 12.64 13.36
C GLU A 225 -19.99 12.70 13.08
N VAL A 226 -19.58 12.56 11.81
CA VAL A 226 -18.71 13.58 11.16
C VAL A 226 -19.19 13.77 9.72
N GLY A 227 -19.30 15.02 9.28
CA GLY A 227 -19.92 15.40 8.00
C GLY A 227 -19.47 14.57 6.79
N GLY A 228 -20.47 13.94 6.16
CA GLY A 228 -20.48 13.25 4.87
C GLY A 228 -19.22 13.28 4.01
N VAL A 229 -18.59 12.12 3.90
CA VAL A 229 -17.75 11.75 2.77
C VAL A 229 -18.47 10.68 1.98
N VAL A 230 -18.97 11.05 0.80
CA VAL A 230 -19.32 10.06 -0.22
C VAL A 230 -18.00 9.60 -0.83
N ILE A 231 -17.49 8.43 -0.41
CA ILE A 231 -16.35 7.82 -1.11
C ILE A 231 -16.93 7.18 -2.37
N THR A 232 -16.95 7.94 -3.45
CA THR A 232 -17.15 7.36 -4.78
C THR A 232 -15.99 6.40 -5.07
N PRO A 233 -16.22 5.21 -5.66
CA PRO A 233 -15.14 4.37 -6.17
C PRO A 233 -14.17 5.24 -6.98
N LEU A 234 -12.86 5.12 -6.72
CA LEU A 234 -11.86 5.90 -7.46
C LEU A 234 -12.05 5.64 -8.96
N PRO A 235 -12.15 6.69 -9.80
CA PRO A 235 -12.21 6.50 -11.24
C PRO A 235 -10.97 5.73 -11.69
N LYS A 236 -11.08 4.99 -12.78
CA LYS A 236 -9.90 4.31 -13.36
C LYS A 236 -8.88 5.35 -13.84
N PRO A 237 -7.57 5.10 -13.69
CA PRO A 237 -6.55 6.00 -14.24
C PRO A 237 -6.65 6.04 -15.77
N GLU A 238 -6.21 7.11 -16.40
CA GLU A 238 -6.07 7.22 -17.84
C GLU A 238 -4.59 7.14 -18.25
N LEU A 239 -4.33 6.51 -19.40
CA LEU A 239 -3.02 6.47 -20.06
C LEU A 239 -3.01 7.50 -21.19
N LEU A 240 -2.23 8.58 -21.05
CA LEU A 240 -2.44 9.81 -21.81
C LEU A 240 -1.43 10.05 -22.94
N LYS A 241 -0.21 9.52 -22.78
CA LYS A 241 0.88 9.67 -23.75
C LYS A 241 1.73 8.42 -23.73
N LEU A 242 1.40 7.39 -24.49
CA LEU A 242 2.33 6.27 -24.68
C LEU A 242 3.33 6.65 -25.77
N ALA A 243 4.59 6.84 -25.40
CA ALA A 243 5.66 7.14 -26.33
C ALA A 243 6.45 5.87 -26.64
N THR A 244 6.45 5.45 -27.91
CA THR A 244 7.36 4.44 -28.43
C THR A 244 8.01 5.00 -29.69
N PRO A 245 9.34 5.09 -29.78
CA PRO A 245 9.99 5.53 -31.01
C PRO A 245 9.70 4.53 -32.14
N THR A 246 9.12 5.01 -33.23
CA THR A 246 8.91 4.20 -34.45
C THR A 246 10.20 3.96 -35.23
N ASP A 247 11.28 4.70 -34.92
CA ASP A 247 12.56 4.69 -35.64
C ASP A 247 13.69 3.99 -34.90
N GLY A 248 13.46 3.58 -33.65
CA GLY A 248 14.41 2.85 -32.84
C GLY A 248 15.55 3.64 -32.19
N SER A 249 15.35 4.93 -31.99
CA SER A 249 16.32 5.82 -31.33
C SER A 249 16.53 5.60 -29.82
N GLN A 250 15.60 4.93 -29.11
CA GLN A 250 15.74 4.57 -27.69
C GLN A 250 16.01 3.07 -27.45
N TRP A 251 16.41 2.32 -28.50
CA TRP A 251 16.89 0.96 -28.31
C TRP A 251 18.29 0.98 -27.72
N HIS A 252 18.52 0.14 -26.73
CA HIS A 252 19.86 -0.25 -26.36
C HIS A 252 19.89 -1.75 -26.05
N ILE A 253 21.07 -2.33 -26.20
CA ILE A 253 21.35 -3.67 -25.70
C ILE A 253 22.25 -3.42 -24.51
N PRO A 254 21.75 -3.60 -23.27
CA PRO A 254 22.61 -3.50 -22.10
C PRO A 254 23.79 -4.46 -22.26
N THR A 255 24.97 -4.07 -21.79
CA THR A 255 26.15 -4.93 -21.86
C THR A 255 25.85 -6.26 -21.14
N GLY A 256 26.22 -7.39 -21.74
CA GLY A 256 25.86 -8.74 -21.25
C GLY A 256 24.48 -9.26 -21.72
N CYS A 257 23.63 -8.42 -22.32
CA CYS A 257 22.31 -8.82 -22.81
C CYS A 257 22.33 -9.26 -24.28
N THR A 258 21.45 -10.21 -24.63
CA THR A 258 21.24 -10.64 -26.02
C THR A 258 19.91 -10.17 -26.59
N ALA A 259 18.98 -9.75 -25.72
CA ALA A 259 17.70 -9.17 -26.10
C ALA A 259 17.80 -7.63 -26.15
N PRO A 260 17.26 -6.97 -27.19
CA PRO A 260 17.12 -5.52 -27.19
C PRO A 260 16.11 -5.08 -26.11
N MET A 261 16.45 -4.02 -25.38
CA MET A 261 15.56 -3.34 -24.43
C MET A 261 14.98 -2.08 -25.07
N LEU A 262 13.68 -1.88 -24.88
CA LEU A 262 13.00 -0.63 -25.20
C LEU A 262 12.79 0.18 -23.92
N THR A 263 13.29 1.40 -23.90
CA THR A 263 12.81 2.39 -22.93
C THR A 263 11.40 2.81 -23.34
N PHE A 264 10.42 2.44 -22.53
CA PHE A 264 9.02 2.76 -22.71
C PHE A 264 8.65 3.90 -21.76
N GLU A 265 8.18 5.00 -22.32
CA GLU A 265 7.80 6.18 -21.53
C GLU A 265 6.30 6.43 -21.68
N GLY A 266 5.67 6.87 -20.59
CA GLY A 266 4.34 7.40 -20.69
C GLY A 266 3.90 8.28 -19.53
N GLN A 267 2.59 8.56 -19.49
CA GLN A 267 1.98 9.33 -18.42
C GLN A 267 0.65 8.69 -18.03
N ALA A 268 0.48 8.46 -16.73
CA ALA A 268 -0.71 7.93 -16.09
C ALA A 268 -1.25 8.94 -15.08
N ALA A 269 -2.55 9.22 -15.13
CA ALA A 269 -3.20 10.12 -14.17
C ALA A 269 -4.67 9.77 -14.01
N MET A 270 -5.32 10.19 -12.91
CA MET A 270 -6.76 10.02 -12.73
C MET A 270 -7.64 10.81 -13.71
N GLU A 271 -7.07 11.81 -14.41
CA GLU A 271 -7.80 12.70 -15.31
C GLU A 271 -7.19 12.72 -16.72
N ALA A 272 -8.05 12.86 -17.74
CA ALA A 272 -7.67 12.91 -19.16
C ALA A 272 -6.67 14.00 -19.55
N GLN A 273 -6.56 15.06 -18.75
CA GLN A 273 -5.66 16.19 -18.95
C GLN A 273 -5.17 16.66 -17.58
N PRO A 274 -4.09 16.06 -17.03
CA PRO A 274 -3.58 16.45 -15.74
C PRO A 274 -3.23 17.94 -15.78
N GLY A 275 -3.92 18.70 -14.93
CA GLY A 275 -3.60 20.10 -14.74
C GLY A 275 -2.19 20.29 -14.20
N PRO A 276 -1.68 21.52 -14.20
CA PRO A 276 -0.35 21.79 -13.69
C PRO A 276 -0.32 21.58 -12.16
N LEU A 277 0.81 21.12 -11.63
CA LEU A 277 0.93 20.77 -10.22
C LEU A 277 1.09 22.03 -9.34
N ASP A 278 0.17 22.23 -8.39
CA ASP A 278 0.32 23.18 -7.29
C ASP A 278 0.46 22.39 -5.99
N LEU A 279 1.68 22.38 -5.45
CA LEU A 279 2.04 21.61 -4.26
C LEU A 279 2.30 22.54 -3.08
N VAL A 280 1.90 22.11 -1.88
CA VAL A 280 2.38 22.68 -0.63
C VAL A 280 3.26 21.66 0.06
N LEU A 281 4.53 21.99 0.29
CA LEU A 281 5.40 21.23 1.18
C LEU A 281 5.25 21.79 2.59
N VAL A 282 4.91 20.91 3.53
CA VAL A 282 4.74 21.22 4.95
C VAL A 282 5.84 20.50 5.73
N ILE A 283 6.74 21.27 6.35
CA ILE A 283 7.91 20.75 7.08
C ILE A 283 7.70 20.93 8.59
N ASP A 284 7.83 19.84 9.32
CA ASP A 284 7.87 19.84 10.79
C ASP A 284 9.21 20.41 11.28
N ARG A 285 9.14 21.45 12.10
CA ARG A 285 10.31 22.06 12.78
C ARG A 285 10.10 22.08 14.29
N SER A 286 9.31 21.13 14.80
CA SER A 286 9.06 20.95 16.23
C SER A 286 10.32 20.45 16.95
N GLY A 287 10.28 20.46 18.28
CA GLY A 287 11.46 20.12 19.09
C GLY A 287 11.98 18.69 18.86
N SER A 288 11.15 17.76 18.37
CA SER A 288 11.56 16.39 18.06
C SER A 288 12.56 16.33 16.90
N THR A 289 12.52 17.31 15.98
CA THR A 289 13.40 17.32 14.81
C THR A 289 14.83 17.78 15.13
N GLU A 290 15.14 18.18 16.37
CA GLU A 290 16.52 18.39 16.85
C GLU A 290 17.31 17.07 16.94
N ARG A 291 16.61 15.92 16.92
CA ARG A 291 17.20 14.59 16.99
C ARG A 291 18.23 14.38 15.87
N GLU A 292 19.35 13.74 16.19
CA GLU A 292 20.38 13.38 15.22
C GLU A 292 19.92 12.22 14.32
N GLY A 293 20.07 12.38 13.01
CA GLY A 293 19.93 11.31 12.02
C GLY A 293 21.26 10.56 11.81
N PRO A 294 21.38 9.79 10.72
CA PRO A 294 22.57 9.00 10.44
C PRO A 294 23.80 9.91 10.25
N GLN A 295 24.97 9.40 10.64
CA GLN A 295 26.21 10.16 10.58
C GLN A 295 26.64 10.41 9.11
N GLN A 296 26.94 11.66 8.77
CA GLN A 296 27.52 12.05 7.47
C GLN A 296 28.97 12.49 7.63
N GLY A 297 29.90 11.57 7.41
CA GLY A 297 31.32 11.81 7.66
C GLY A 297 31.56 12.10 9.14
N ASP A 298 32.09 13.27 9.47
CA ASP A 298 32.32 13.68 10.87
C ASP A 298 31.15 14.49 11.48
N ARG A 299 30.01 14.60 10.79
CA ARG A 299 28.83 15.36 11.23
C ARG A 299 27.67 14.45 11.61
N ASN A 300 26.90 14.85 12.61
CA ASN A 300 25.61 14.26 12.99
C ASN A 300 24.49 15.27 12.66
N PRO A 301 24.02 15.31 11.41
CA PRO A 301 22.94 16.21 11.01
C PRO A 301 21.64 15.85 11.75
N SER A 302 20.84 16.87 12.06
CA SER A 302 19.51 16.75 12.66
C SER A 302 18.46 16.25 11.65
N VAL A 303 17.30 15.78 12.14
CA VAL A 303 16.15 15.43 11.28
C VAL A 303 15.77 16.60 10.39
N LEU A 304 15.69 17.83 10.93
CA LEU A 304 15.37 19.02 10.13
C LEU A 304 16.37 19.26 9.00
N GLU A 305 17.66 18.99 9.21
CA GLU A 305 18.66 19.10 8.14
C GLU A 305 18.38 18.11 7.01
N TYR A 306 17.97 16.87 7.32
CA TYR A 306 17.55 15.89 6.32
C TYR A 306 16.26 16.29 5.59
N GLU A 307 15.27 16.82 6.30
CA GLU A 307 14.06 17.37 5.69
C GLU A 307 14.38 18.54 4.75
N GLY A 308 15.33 19.40 5.12
CA GLY A 308 15.83 20.47 4.26
C GLY A 308 16.56 19.95 3.02
N ILE A 309 17.35 18.88 3.13
CA ILE A 309 17.96 18.21 1.97
C ILE A 309 16.87 17.65 1.05
N ALA A 310 15.91 16.93 1.60
CA ALA A 310 14.81 16.34 0.84
C ALA A 310 13.93 17.39 0.17
N ALA A 311 13.66 18.52 0.85
CA ALA A 311 12.97 19.65 0.26
C ALA A 311 13.70 20.23 -0.95
N ASN A 312 15.05 20.29 -0.90
CA ASN A 312 15.84 20.72 -2.06
C ASN A 312 15.82 19.69 -3.20
N SER A 313 15.86 18.38 -2.89
CA SER A 313 15.69 17.33 -3.90
C SER A 313 14.33 17.42 -4.61
N LEU A 314 13.25 17.69 -3.87
CA LEU A 314 11.93 17.94 -4.43
C LEU A 314 11.91 19.20 -5.31
N ILE A 315 12.54 20.30 -4.88
CA ILE A 315 12.66 21.52 -5.69
C ILE A 315 13.40 21.26 -7.00
N ASP A 316 14.51 20.52 -6.95
CA ASP A 316 15.29 20.19 -8.15
C ASP A 316 14.48 19.32 -9.13
N MET A 317 13.71 18.37 -8.62
CA MET A 317 12.77 17.56 -9.41
C MET A 317 11.65 18.41 -10.02
N LEU A 318 10.98 19.26 -9.24
CA LEU A 318 9.91 20.11 -9.77
C LEU A 318 10.42 21.10 -10.81
N GLN A 319 11.66 21.58 -10.67
CA GLN A 319 12.32 22.46 -11.63
C GLN A 319 12.66 21.76 -12.95
N SER A 320 12.91 20.44 -12.94
CA SER A 320 13.26 19.67 -14.15
C SER A 320 12.05 19.17 -14.94
N MET A 321 10.84 19.23 -14.37
CA MET A 321 9.60 18.82 -15.04
C MET A 321 9.18 19.79 -16.16
N ASP A 322 8.69 19.25 -17.28
CA ASP A 322 8.19 20.02 -18.43
C ASP A 322 6.85 20.75 -18.14
N ASN A 323 6.17 20.35 -17.06
CA ASN A 323 4.93 20.94 -16.58
C ASN A 323 5.24 22.14 -15.67
N VAL A 324 4.53 23.27 -15.81
CA VAL A 324 4.78 24.46 -14.96
C VAL A 324 4.30 24.17 -13.53
N SER A 325 5.15 23.57 -12.71
CA SER A 325 4.89 23.30 -11.29
C SER A 325 5.06 24.55 -10.44
N ARG A 326 4.26 24.70 -9.38
CA ARG A 326 4.48 25.70 -8.33
C ARG A 326 4.51 25.03 -6.97
N LEU A 327 5.38 25.54 -6.10
CA LEU A 327 5.52 25.06 -4.74
C LEU A 327 5.28 26.20 -3.76
N ALA A 328 4.48 25.95 -2.73
CA ALA A 328 4.44 26.74 -1.52
C ALA A 328 5.16 25.99 -0.41
N LEU A 329 5.73 26.72 0.55
CA LEU A 329 6.46 26.16 1.67
C LEU A 329 5.84 26.64 2.98
N VAL A 330 5.40 25.69 3.80
CA VAL A 330 4.90 25.90 5.15
C VAL A 330 5.84 25.20 6.12
N SER A 331 6.20 25.87 7.21
CA SER A 331 6.92 25.25 8.32
C SER A 331 6.06 25.33 9.59
N PHE A 332 6.11 24.30 10.44
CA PHE A 332 5.29 24.29 11.65
C PHE A 332 6.00 23.69 12.86
N SER A 333 5.70 24.23 14.03
CA SER A 333 5.94 23.58 15.32
C SER A 333 4.74 23.87 16.22
N ARG A 334 4.92 24.63 17.30
CA ARG A 334 3.83 25.31 17.99
C ARG A 334 3.19 26.36 17.09
N ASP A 335 4.03 27.14 16.43
CA ASP A 335 3.64 28.20 15.52
C ASP A 335 3.83 27.75 14.08
N VAL A 336 2.95 28.23 13.20
CA VAL A 336 2.94 27.89 11.77
C VAL A 336 3.32 29.11 10.95
N THR A 337 4.26 28.95 10.02
CA THR A 337 4.75 30.00 9.13
C THR A 337 4.53 29.60 7.68
N LEU A 338 4.02 30.52 6.85
CA LEU A 338 4.13 30.43 5.40
C LEU A 338 5.48 31.00 4.99
N GLU A 339 6.45 30.14 4.72
CA GLU A 339 7.82 30.53 4.36
C GLU A 339 7.89 31.06 2.93
N SER A 340 7.08 30.49 2.04
CA SER A 340 6.89 30.99 0.67
C SER A 340 5.47 30.69 0.18
N PRO A 341 4.78 31.66 -0.46
CA PRO A 341 3.55 31.38 -1.20
C PRO A 341 3.86 30.51 -2.44
N LEU A 342 2.80 30.04 -3.13
CA LEU A 342 2.93 29.31 -4.40
C LEU A 342 3.75 30.12 -5.41
N THR A 343 4.91 29.57 -5.80
CA THR A 343 5.85 30.21 -6.71
C THR A 343 6.59 29.17 -7.56
N ASP A 344 7.08 29.59 -8.71
CA ASP A 344 8.06 28.89 -9.55
C ASP A 344 9.47 29.51 -9.43
N ASP A 345 9.64 30.46 -8.51
CA ASP A 345 10.96 30.98 -8.11
C ASP A 345 11.68 30.00 -7.18
N TRP A 346 12.34 29.03 -7.81
CA TRP A 346 13.12 27.99 -7.14
C TRP A 346 14.27 28.55 -6.30
N ALA A 347 14.81 29.73 -6.62
CA ALA A 347 15.86 30.34 -5.81
C ALA A 347 15.29 30.90 -4.50
N THR A 348 14.12 31.52 -4.55
CA THR A 348 13.39 31.99 -3.36
C THR A 348 13.01 30.80 -2.46
N LEU A 349 12.52 29.70 -3.03
CA LEU A 349 12.19 28.49 -2.26
C LEU A 349 13.42 27.89 -1.56
N ARG A 350 14.56 27.74 -2.24
CA ARG A 350 15.81 27.25 -1.61
C ARG A 350 16.28 28.15 -0.46
N ASN A 351 16.16 29.47 -0.63
CA ASN A 351 16.48 30.43 0.43
C ASN A 351 15.51 30.30 1.62
N ALA A 352 14.22 30.06 1.36
CA ALA A 352 13.22 29.84 2.39
C ALA A 352 13.50 28.55 3.18
N VAL A 353 13.79 27.43 2.49
CA VAL A 353 14.22 26.16 3.13
C VAL A 353 15.45 26.37 4.02
N ALA A 354 16.49 27.04 3.52
CA ALA A 354 17.70 27.32 4.28
C ALA A 354 17.47 28.24 5.49
N GLY A 355 16.37 28.98 5.53
CA GLY A 355 15.97 29.85 6.64
C GLY A 355 15.16 29.15 7.73
N ILE A 356 14.69 27.92 7.50
CA ILE A 356 13.92 27.17 8.50
C ILE A 356 14.86 26.79 9.65
N THR A 357 14.41 27.09 10.87
CA THR A 357 15.11 26.78 12.11
C THR A 357 14.15 26.09 13.06
N ILE A 358 14.66 25.47 14.13
CA ILE A 358 13.86 24.76 15.14
C ILE A 358 13.52 25.71 16.30
N PRO A 359 12.34 26.36 16.32
CA PRO A 359 11.85 27.00 17.52
C PRO A 359 11.30 25.91 18.43
N LYS A 360 12.09 25.48 19.41
CA LYS A 360 11.69 24.54 20.48
C LYS A 360 10.19 24.63 20.80
N GLY A 361 9.44 23.54 20.63
CA GLY A 361 7.98 23.56 20.81
C GLY A 361 7.31 22.25 20.39
N GLY A 362 5.99 22.18 20.60
CA GLY A 362 5.16 21.03 20.22
C GLY A 362 4.89 20.96 18.71
N THR A 363 3.99 20.06 18.33
CA THR A 363 3.76 19.62 16.94
C THR A 363 2.30 19.90 16.57
N ASN A 364 2.03 21.05 15.95
CA ASN A 364 0.67 21.53 15.63
C ASN A 364 0.26 21.23 14.19
N ILE A 365 0.01 19.95 13.91
CA ILE A 365 -0.31 19.47 12.55
C ILE A 365 -1.63 20.08 12.04
N ALA A 366 -2.64 20.22 12.91
CA ALA A 366 -3.92 20.81 12.54
C ALA A 366 -3.76 22.23 11.95
N ALA A 367 -2.99 23.09 12.63
CA ALA A 367 -2.72 24.43 12.13
C ALA A 367 -1.83 24.45 10.87
N ALA A 368 -0.95 23.46 10.73
CA ALA A 368 -0.10 23.30 9.54
C ALA A 368 -0.95 22.98 8.30
N ILE A 369 -1.90 22.06 8.43
CA ILE A 369 -2.87 21.73 7.37
C ILE A 369 -3.71 22.97 7.02
N ASP A 370 -4.24 23.68 8.02
CA ASP A 370 -5.02 24.90 7.77
C ASP A 370 -4.22 25.97 7.02
N LYS A 371 -2.93 26.16 7.38
CA LYS A 371 -2.05 27.09 6.67
C LYS A 371 -1.74 26.63 5.24
N ALA A 372 -1.59 25.33 5.02
CA ALA A 372 -1.42 24.78 3.68
C ALA A 372 -2.66 25.04 2.80
N LEU A 373 -3.86 24.93 3.36
CA LEU A 373 -5.10 25.29 2.66
C LEU A 373 -5.19 26.78 2.34
N GLU A 374 -4.71 27.66 3.24
CA GLU A 374 -4.58 29.09 2.93
C GLU A 374 -3.64 29.34 1.75
N ALA A 375 -2.52 28.62 1.66
CA ALA A 375 -1.60 28.73 0.52
C ALA A 375 -2.23 28.22 -0.79
N LEU A 376 -3.00 27.13 -0.71
CA LEU A 376 -3.74 26.54 -1.84
C LEU A 376 -4.93 27.38 -2.30
N ALA A 377 -5.36 28.40 -1.54
CA ALA A 377 -6.38 29.34 -2.01
C ALA A 377 -5.93 30.09 -3.29
N GLU A 378 -4.61 30.22 -3.51
CA GLU A 378 -4.01 30.82 -4.70
C GLU A 378 -3.65 29.77 -5.79
N ALA A 379 -4.11 28.52 -5.62
CA ALA A 379 -3.92 27.46 -6.61
C ALA A 379 -4.67 27.78 -7.91
N ARG A 380 -4.14 27.27 -9.03
CA ARG A 380 -4.76 27.42 -10.35
C ARG A 380 -6.08 26.63 -10.37
N PRO A 381 -7.14 27.14 -11.02
CA PRO A 381 -8.45 26.47 -11.02
C PRO A 381 -8.48 25.04 -11.55
N VAL A 382 -7.49 24.64 -12.36
CA VAL A 382 -7.35 23.30 -12.93
C VAL A 382 -6.23 22.49 -12.28
N ALA A 383 -5.51 23.05 -11.30
CA ALA A 383 -4.44 22.33 -10.62
C ALA A 383 -5.00 21.36 -9.58
N GLN A 384 -4.40 20.17 -9.50
CA GLN A 384 -4.60 19.30 -8.35
C GLN A 384 -3.96 19.95 -7.11
N LYS A 385 -4.72 20.00 -6.02
CA LYS A 385 -4.28 20.60 -4.76
C LYS A 385 -3.66 19.53 -3.88
N ASN A 386 -2.34 19.50 -3.82
CA ASN A 386 -1.62 18.48 -3.06
C ASN A 386 -0.86 19.13 -1.89
N ILE A 387 -0.87 18.45 -0.75
CA ILE A 387 -0.13 18.79 0.47
C ILE A 387 0.79 17.61 0.76
N LEU A 388 2.09 17.84 0.69
CA LEU A 388 3.11 16.88 1.15
C LEU A 388 3.50 17.26 2.58
N LEU A 389 3.13 16.41 3.54
CA LEU A 389 3.35 16.66 4.97
C LEU A 389 4.49 15.78 5.49
N ILE A 390 5.65 16.38 5.76
CA ILE A 390 6.78 15.68 6.37
C ILE A 390 6.76 15.95 7.88
N THR A 391 6.73 14.89 8.67
CA THR A 391 6.72 14.99 10.14
C THR A 391 7.36 13.77 10.77
N ASP A 392 8.11 13.97 11.85
CA ASP A 392 8.63 12.89 12.69
C ASP A 392 7.69 12.52 13.85
N GLY A 393 6.49 13.09 13.82
CA GLY A 393 5.82 13.46 15.04
C GLY A 393 4.34 13.19 15.09
N ILE A 394 3.88 13.28 16.33
CA ILE A 394 2.51 13.09 16.73
C ILE A 394 1.95 14.46 17.03
N PRO A 395 0.69 14.76 16.67
CA PRO A 395 0.11 16.03 17.08
C PRO A 395 0.09 16.12 18.62
N THR A 396 0.77 17.14 19.16
CA THR A 396 0.82 17.45 20.60
C THR A 396 0.16 18.80 20.91
N LEU A 397 -0.45 19.40 19.89
CA LEU A 397 -1.11 20.68 19.89
C LEU A 397 -2.35 20.58 18.96
N PRO A 398 -3.40 21.39 19.18
CA PRO A 398 -3.42 22.66 19.90
C PRO A 398 -3.76 22.59 21.41
N PHE A 399 -4.02 21.42 21.98
CA PHE A 399 -4.46 21.26 23.37
C PHE A 399 -3.30 20.93 24.33
N ASP A 400 -3.44 21.41 25.57
CA ASP A 400 -2.48 21.28 26.69
C ASP A 400 -0.99 21.60 26.37
N SER A 401 -0.05 21.08 27.18
CA SER A 401 1.34 21.58 27.32
C SER A 401 2.22 21.58 26.06
N GLY A 402 1.84 20.90 24.97
CA GLY A 402 2.67 20.72 23.77
C GLY A 402 3.74 19.64 23.90
N MET A 403 3.62 18.73 24.88
CA MET A 403 4.64 17.73 25.24
C MET A 403 4.16 16.28 25.06
N THR A 404 2.87 16.02 25.23
CA THR A 404 2.20 14.72 25.00
C THR A 404 1.09 14.90 23.99
N GLN A 405 0.60 13.80 23.39
CA GLN A 405 -0.59 13.88 22.54
C GLN A 405 -1.77 13.62 23.44
N GLU A 406 -2.66 14.59 23.52
CA GLU A 406 -3.97 14.41 24.10
C GLU A 406 -4.95 13.93 23.02
N LYS A 407 -6.08 13.35 23.45
CA LYS A 407 -7.11 12.85 22.52
C LYS A 407 -7.59 13.96 21.58
N GLU A 408 -7.70 15.18 22.11
CA GLU A 408 -8.19 16.36 21.40
C GLU A 408 -7.21 16.86 20.32
N ASP A 409 -5.90 16.64 20.47
CA ASP A 409 -4.90 16.99 19.45
C ASP A 409 -5.06 16.14 18.19
N ARG A 410 -5.34 14.84 18.40
CA ARG A 410 -5.68 13.92 17.30
C ARG A 410 -6.96 14.37 16.62
N ILE A 411 -8.02 14.65 17.38
CA ILE A 411 -9.32 15.10 16.83
C ILE A 411 -9.15 16.38 16.00
N ALA A 412 -8.44 17.39 16.51
CA ALA A 412 -8.19 18.62 15.76
C ALA A 412 -7.44 18.39 14.44
N THR A 413 -6.51 17.43 14.44
CA THR A 413 -5.77 17.04 13.24
C THR A 413 -6.66 16.35 12.21
N LEU A 414 -7.56 15.46 12.65
CA LEU A 414 -8.54 14.82 11.75
C LEU A 414 -9.57 15.83 11.22
N ASP A 415 -10.04 16.75 12.05
CA ASP A 415 -10.92 17.85 11.61
C ASP A 415 -10.25 18.71 10.53
N ALA A 416 -8.94 18.95 10.63
CA ALA A 416 -8.18 19.64 9.60
C ALA A 416 -8.08 18.84 8.30
N ALA A 417 -7.94 17.51 8.38
CA ALA A 417 -7.98 16.63 7.22
C ALA A 417 -9.35 16.68 6.52
N TYR A 418 -10.47 16.70 7.27
CA TYR A 418 -11.81 16.91 6.68
C TYR A 418 -11.95 18.28 6.02
N ARG A 419 -11.33 19.34 6.57
CA ARG A 419 -11.28 20.64 5.89
C ARG A 419 -10.49 20.58 4.59
N ALA A 420 -9.38 19.83 4.56
CA ALA A 420 -8.60 19.64 3.35
C ALA A 420 -9.39 18.88 2.28
N GLN A 421 -10.03 17.79 2.66
CA GLN A 421 -10.92 17.03 1.77
C GLN A 421 -12.05 17.90 1.21
N ASN A 422 -12.73 18.69 2.04
CA ASN A 422 -13.79 19.62 1.59
C ASN A 422 -13.27 20.72 0.66
N ALA A 423 -11.97 21.03 0.72
CA ALA A 423 -11.30 21.93 -0.20
C ALA A 423 -10.77 21.23 -1.46
N GLU A 424 -11.06 19.94 -1.62
CA GLU A 424 -10.53 19.04 -2.66
C GLU A 424 -8.99 18.99 -2.65
N ALA A 425 -8.40 19.12 -1.46
CA ALA A 425 -6.97 19.01 -1.23
C ALA A 425 -6.60 17.65 -0.66
N ARG A 426 -5.55 17.05 -1.22
CA ARG A 426 -5.02 15.74 -0.84
C ARG A 426 -3.80 15.87 0.04
N ILE A 427 -3.71 15.05 1.09
CA ILE A 427 -2.58 15.07 2.01
C ILE A 427 -1.81 13.76 1.88
N TYR A 428 -0.52 13.88 1.59
CA TYR A 428 0.46 12.80 1.49
C TYR A 428 1.42 12.93 2.66
N PRO A 429 1.20 12.22 3.78
CA PRO A 429 2.12 12.27 4.91
C PRO A 429 3.34 11.39 4.66
N ILE A 430 4.52 11.90 5.01
CA ILE A 430 5.77 11.15 5.12
C ILE A 430 6.18 11.17 6.58
N VAL A 431 6.08 10.00 7.22
CA VAL A 431 6.32 9.84 8.66
C VAL A 431 7.74 9.38 8.90
N ILE A 432 8.50 10.18 9.64
CA ILE A 432 9.84 9.82 10.11
C ILE A 432 9.68 9.12 11.47
N GLN A 433 10.07 7.86 11.60
CA GLN A 433 9.73 7.03 12.76
C GLN A 433 10.25 7.62 14.11
N PRO A 434 9.43 7.64 15.18
CA PRO A 434 9.84 8.08 16.51
C PRO A 434 10.58 6.97 17.31
N ILE A 435 11.36 7.38 18.33
CA ILE A 435 12.17 6.47 19.19
C ILE A 435 11.30 5.57 20.11
N ASP A 436 10.05 5.96 20.39
CA ASP A 436 9.16 5.23 21.30
C ASP A 436 8.09 4.46 20.53
N TYR A 437 8.43 3.20 20.18
CA TYR A 437 7.60 2.26 19.42
C TYR A 437 6.23 1.96 20.07
N THR A 438 6.01 2.32 21.33
CA THR A 438 4.77 2.00 22.06
C THR A 438 3.68 3.06 21.91
N ARG A 439 4.01 4.23 21.37
CA ARG A 439 3.08 5.35 21.25
C ARG A 439 3.18 5.95 19.85
N LYS A 440 2.14 5.64 19.05
CA LYS A 440 1.47 6.55 18.10
C LYS A 440 1.97 6.58 16.65
N LEU A 441 1.27 5.80 15.81
CA LEU A 441 1.30 5.93 14.34
C LEU A 441 -0.11 5.95 13.70
N THR A 442 -1.18 6.11 14.48
CA THR A 442 -2.57 6.01 13.96
C THR A 442 -3.14 7.31 13.38
N THR A 443 -2.47 8.46 13.55
CA THR A 443 -3.04 9.76 13.14
C THR A 443 -2.80 10.05 11.67
N MET A 444 -1.57 9.88 11.18
CA MET A 444 -1.25 10.21 9.77
C MET A 444 -1.89 9.26 8.75
N PRO A 445 -1.99 7.92 8.99
CA PRO A 445 -2.76 7.05 8.11
C PRO A 445 -4.23 7.49 7.99
N ALA A 446 -4.84 7.93 9.10
CA ALA A 446 -6.20 8.45 9.09
C ALA A 446 -6.31 9.78 8.32
N VAL A 447 -5.32 10.68 8.42
CA VAL A 447 -5.26 11.91 7.62
C VAL A 447 -5.21 11.59 6.12
N GLN A 448 -4.34 10.66 5.70
CA GLN A 448 -4.23 10.23 4.31
C GLN A 448 -5.57 9.67 3.80
N ALA A 449 -6.17 8.76 4.56
CA ALA A 449 -7.45 8.12 4.23
C ALA A 449 -8.61 9.12 4.12
N ILE A 450 -8.72 10.07 5.07
CA ILE A 450 -9.75 11.13 5.02
C ILE A 450 -9.63 11.93 3.72
N THR A 451 -8.41 12.24 3.27
CA THR A 451 -8.24 13.02 2.03
C THR A 451 -8.33 12.19 0.74
N GLY A 452 -8.63 10.89 0.86
CA GLY A 452 -8.88 10.00 -0.29
C GLY A 452 -7.63 9.59 -1.06
N VAL A 453 -6.45 9.69 -0.45
CA VAL A 453 -5.18 9.27 -1.05
C VAL A 453 -5.02 7.75 -0.88
N PRO A 454 -4.91 6.96 -1.98
CA PRO A 454 -4.77 5.51 -1.90
C PRO A 454 -3.35 5.08 -1.51
N GLY A 455 -3.21 3.81 -1.12
CA GLY A 455 -1.92 3.19 -0.84
C GLY A 455 -1.48 3.25 0.62
N THR A 456 -0.27 2.78 0.88
CA THR A 456 0.35 2.83 2.20
C THR A 456 0.92 4.22 2.47
N ILE A 457 1.00 4.59 3.74
CA ILE A 457 1.65 5.83 4.13
C ILE A 457 3.16 5.73 3.92
N GLY A 458 3.79 6.80 3.45
CA GLY A 458 5.24 6.87 3.39
C GLY A 458 5.83 6.87 4.81
N GLN A 459 6.67 5.89 5.13
CA GLN A 459 7.38 5.82 6.39
C GLN A 459 8.88 5.68 6.17
N LEU A 460 9.67 6.39 6.97
CA LEU A 460 11.12 6.28 6.93
C LEU A 460 11.68 6.14 8.34
N GLY A 461 12.45 5.06 8.55
CA GLY A 461 13.20 4.87 9.77
C GLY A 461 14.27 5.95 9.93
N ILE A 462 14.59 6.31 11.18
CA ILE A 462 15.61 7.34 11.45
C ILE A 462 16.96 6.99 10.80
N ASP A 463 17.33 5.71 10.79
CA ASP A 463 18.59 5.23 10.22
C ASP A 463 18.67 5.33 8.69
N ASN A 464 17.54 5.58 8.02
CA ASN A 464 17.43 5.70 6.56
C ASN A 464 17.12 7.14 6.11
N LEU A 465 17.28 8.15 6.97
CA LEU A 465 16.97 9.55 6.63
C LEU A 465 17.78 10.12 5.46
N ASP A 466 18.94 9.54 5.16
CA ASP A 466 19.73 9.84 3.96
C ASP A 466 18.99 9.50 2.66
N LYS A 467 18.02 8.58 2.71
CA LYS A 467 17.14 8.22 1.59
C LYS A 467 15.88 9.07 1.51
N LEU A 468 15.66 10.03 2.41
CA LEU A 468 14.43 10.83 2.42
C LEU A 468 14.24 11.61 1.11
N GLY A 469 15.32 12.19 0.56
CA GLY A 469 15.26 12.88 -0.73
C GLY A 469 14.83 11.95 -1.87
N GLU A 470 15.38 10.73 -1.92
CA GLU A 470 15.02 9.69 -2.90
C GLU A 470 13.58 9.21 -2.70
N ALA A 471 13.12 9.03 -1.46
CA ALA A 471 11.75 8.65 -1.17
C ALA A 471 10.74 9.71 -1.68
N LEU A 472 11.06 11.00 -1.57
CA LEU A 472 10.22 12.08 -2.12
C LEU A 472 10.20 12.09 -3.65
N THR A 473 11.26 11.62 -4.32
CA THR A 473 11.31 11.57 -5.79
C THR A 473 10.47 10.44 -6.37
N HIS A 474 10.21 9.38 -5.61
CA HIS A 474 9.33 8.27 -6.01
C HIS A 474 7.89 8.40 -5.52
N LEU A 475 7.54 9.51 -4.88
CA LEU A 475 6.16 9.79 -4.49
C LEU A 475 5.33 10.03 -5.75
N VAL A 476 4.11 9.48 -5.81
CA VAL A 476 3.18 9.70 -6.93
C VAL A 476 1.98 10.51 -6.41
N LEU A 477 1.75 11.70 -6.96
CA LEU A 477 0.67 12.60 -6.52
C LEU A 477 -0.59 12.52 -7.39
N THR A 478 -0.63 11.58 -8.34
CA THR A 478 -1.73 11.42 -9.29
C THR A 478 -2.74 10.33 -8.89
N ASP A 479 -2.63 9.77 -7.68
CA ASP A 479 -3.28 8.54 -7.18
C ASP A 479 -2.99 7.28 -7.99
N VAL A 480 -2.12 7.35 -8.99
CA VAL A 480 -1.65 6.14 -9.68
C VAL A 480 -0.71 5.43 -8.72
N THR A 481 -1.11 4.24 -8.28
CA THR A 481 -0.33 3.47 -7.30
C THR A 481 0.75 2.64 -7.96
N ASP A 482 0.53 2.20 -9.21
CA ASP A 482 1.49 1.38 -9.94
C ASP A 482 1.24 1.45 -11.46
N VAL A 483 2.26 1.11 -12.26
CA VAL A 483 2.19 0.95 -13.71
C VAL A 483 3.03 -0.26 -14.12
N ASP A 484 2.37 -1.28 -14.65
CA ASP A 484 3.03 -2.45 -15.24
C ASP A 484 3.12 -2.34 -16.75
N VAL A 485 4.22 -2.82 -17.32
CA VAL A 485 4.34 -3.08 -18.76
C VAL A 485 4.64 -4.56 -18.99
N THR A 486 3.65 -5.29 -19.51
CA THR A 486 3.78 -6.69 -19.90
C THR A 486 4.06 -6.81 -21.40
N ASN A 487 5.20 -7.36 -21.80
CA ASN A 487 5.38 -7.89 -23.15
C ASN A 487 4.69 -9.27 -23.24
N LEU A 488 3.48 -9.30 -23.80
CA LEU A 488 2.67 -10.52 -23.95
C LEU A 488 3.30 -11.52 -24.92
N THR A 489 4.08 -11.04 -25.89
CA THR A 489 4.76 -11.90 -26.86
C THR A 489 5.87 -12.71 -26.20
N MET A 490 6.52 -12.13 -25.19
CA MET A 490 7.62 -12.76 -24.45
C MET A 490 7.18 -13.30 -23.09
N ALA A 491 5.95 -13.01 -22.66
CA ALA A 491 5.41 -13.30 -21.33
C ALA A 491 6.28 -12.73 -20.18
N VAL A 492 6.80 -11.52 -20.36
CA VAL A 492 7.61 -10.80 -19.36
C VAL A 492 6.85 -9.55 -18.91
N THR A 493 6.82 -9.30 -17.61
CA THR A 493 6.26 -8.06 -17.02
C THR A 493 7.35 -7.31 -16.30
N VAL A 494 7.40 -6.00 -16.48
CA VAL A 494 8.27 -5.08 -15.76
C VAL A 494 7.43 -4.00 -15.11
N ALA A 495 7.74 -3.66 -13.85
CA ALA A 495 7.17 -2.50 -13.18
C ALA A 495 7.85 -1.23 -13.71
N ALA A 496 7.07 -0.16 -13.90
CA ALA A 496 7.60 1.13 -14.31
C ALA A 496 8.04 1.97 -13.10
N GLU A 497 9.07 2.78 -13.27
CA GLU A 497 9.38 3.87 -12.36
C GLU A 497 8.41 5.02 -12.63
N ILE A 498 7.69 5.50 -11.62
CA ILE A 498 6.69 6.57 -11.74
C ILE A 498 7.19 7.81 -10.99
N LEU A 499 7.05 8.96 -11.63
CA LEU A 499 7.40 10.28 -11.08
C LEU A 499 6.17 10.98 -10.48
N LEU A 500 6.43 12.09 -9.78
CA LEU A 500 5.44 12.88 -9.04
C LEU A 500 4.18 13.28 -9.82
N ASP A 501 4.33 13.57 -11.11
CA ASP A 501 3.26 14.01 -12.01
C ASP A 501 2.61 12.85 -12.80
N GLY A 502 2.94 11.62 -12.42
CA GLY A 502 2.45 10.39 -13.04
C GLY A 502 3.12 10.06 -14.38
N SER A 503 4.15 10.80 -14.80
CA SER A 503 5.04 10.32 -15.86
C SER A 503 5.76 9.06 -15.39
N PHE A 504 5.97 8.11 -16.29
CA PHE A 504 6.59 6.83 -15.96
C PHE A 504 7.53 6.34 -17.05
N GLN A 505 8.51 5.54 -16.65
CA GLN A 505 9.48 4.90 -17.54
C GLN A 505 9.65 3.42 -17.17
N ALA A 506 9.69 2.54 -18.17
CA ALA A 506 9.95 1.12 -18.00
C ALA A 506 10.94 0.62 -19.05
N GLU A 507 11.87 -0.26 -18.66
CA GLU A 507 12.75 -0.94 -19.62
C GLU A 507 12.18 -2.31 -19.96
N VAL A 508 11.65 -2.46 -21.18
CA VAL A 508 10.90 -3.64 -21.60
C VAL A 508 11.75 -4.50 -22.53
N PRO A 509 11.98 -5.78 -22.22
CA PRO A 509 12.64 -6.70 -23.15
C PRO A 509 11.79 -6.94 -24.39
N MET A 510 12.44 -6.97 -25.57
CA MET A 510 11.76 -7.13 -26.85
C MET A 510 12.40 -8.23 -27.71
N GLN A 511 11.62 -8.83 -28.60
CA GLN A 511 12.10 -9.80 -29.58
C GLN A 511 11.96 -9.26 -31.02
N ALA A 512 12.63 -9.88 -31.99
CA ALA A 512 12.48 -9.51 -33.39
C ALA A 512 11.03 -9.72 -33.89
N GLY A 513 10.53 -8.79 -34.69
CA GLY A 513 9.15 -8.78 -35.19
C GLY A 513 8.21 -7.99 -34.29
N ASP A 514 6.91 -8.23 -34.44
CA ASP A 514 5.89 -7.51 -33.69
C ASP A 514 5.83 -8.02 -32.25
N ASN A 515 5.92 -7.09 -31.29
CA ASN A 515 5.72 -7.35 -29.87
C ASN A 515 4.40 -6.71 -29.43
N GLU A 516 3.60 -7.46 -28.71
CA GLU A 516 2.34 -6.99 -28.12
C GLU A 516 2.61 -6.61 -26.66
N LEU A 517 2.52 -5.31 -26.37
CA LEU A 517 2.71 -4.77 -25.01
C LEU A 517 1.36 -4.46 -24.40
N ARG A 518 1.13 -4.91 -23.16
CA ARG A 518 -0.01 -4.57 -22.31
C ARG A 518 0.49 -3.67 -21.18
N ILE A 519 0.03 -2.43 -21.18
CA ILE A 519 0.31 -1.44 -20.14
C ILE A 519 -0.90 -1.43 -19.20
N SER A 520 -0.66 -1.59 -17.91
CA SER A 520 -1.69 -1.54 -16.86
C SER A 520 -1.33 -0.44 -15.87
N ALA A 521 -2.14 0.61 -15.78
CA ALA A 521 -2.01 1.62 -14.72
C ALA A 521 -3.05 1.37 -13.64
N TYR A 522 -2.67 1.42 -12.38
CA TYR A 522 -3.50 1.08 -11.22
C TYR A 522 -3.74 2.31 -10.35
N ALA A 523 -4.91 2.37 -9.71
CA ALA A 523 -5.20 3.35 -8.66
C ALA A 523 -5.82 2.65 -7.46
N GLY A 524 -5.00 2.35 -6.46
CA GLY A 524 -5.38 1.56 -5.30
C GLY A 524 -5.31 0.05 -5.58
N ASN A 525 -6.47 -0.62 -5.58
CA ASN A 525 -6.55 -2.07 -5.78
C ASN A 525 -6.02 -2.46 -7.18
N PRO A 526 -5.20 -3.53 -7.33
CA PRO A 526 -4.78 -4.08 -8.63
C PRO A 526 -5.92 -4.42 -9.61
N ASP A 527 -7.15 -4.61 -9.14
CA ASP A 527 -8.33 -4.82 -10.01
C ASP A 527 -8.89 -3.52 -10.63
N ASN A 528 -8.47 -2.35 -10.12
CA ASN A 528 -8.84 -1.03 -10.63
C ASN A 528 -7.83 -0.51 -11.67
N ALA A 529 -7.51 -1.35 -12.64
CA ALA A 529 -6.56 -1.05 -13.69
C ALA A 529 -7.23 -0.45 -14.94
N THR A 530 -6.56 0.53 -15.55
CA THR A 530 -6.73 0.83 -16.98
C THR A 530 -5.68 0.09 -17.75
N VAL A 531 -6.16 -0.70 -18.71
CA VAL A 531 -5.32 -1.55 -19.54
C VAL A 531 -5.36 -1.05 -20.97
N GLN A 532 -4.18 -0.81 -21.54
CA GLN A 532 -4.01 -0.51 -22.96
C GLN A 532 -3.04 -1.49 -23.60
N THR A 533 -3.40 -2.00 -24.76
CA THR A 533 -2.53 -2.86 -25.56
C THR A 533 -2.04 -2.12 -26.79
N ILE A 534 -0.74 -2.18 -27.04
CA ILE A 534 -0.11 -1.63 -28.24
C ILE A 534 0.74 -2.69 -28.92
N THR A 535 0.97 -2.54 -30.23
CA THR A 535 1.91 -3.36 -30.97
C THR A 535 3.13 -2.53 -31.33
N VAL A 536 4.30 -2.98 -30.90
CA VAL A 536 5.58 -2.33 -31.19
C VAL A 536 6.37 -3.22 -32.16
N PRO A 537 6.57 -2.77 -33.42
CA PRO A 537 7.36 -3.51 -34.38
C PRO A 537 8.85 -3.34 -34.10
N VAL A 538 9.56 -4.45 -33.91
CA VAL A 538 11.01 -4.48 -33.83
C VAL A 538 11.54 -4.99 -35.15
N GLY A 539 12.39 -4.19 -35.81
CA GLY A 539 13.07 -4.60 -37.04
C GLY A 539 13.86 -5.90 -36.85
N SER A 540 14.32 -6.52 -37.95
CA SER A 540 15.20 -7.68 -37.86
C SER A 540 16.51 -7.29 -37.15
N THR A 541 16.63 -7.59 -35.87
CA THR A 541 17.87 -7.43 -35.12
C THR A 541 18.96 -8.32 -35.72
N PRO A 542 20.24 -7.94 -35.61
CA PRO A 542 21.34 -8.83 -35.96
C PRO A 542 21.21 -10.11 -35.12
N ALA A 543 21.35 -11.26 -35.76
CA ALA A 543 21.12 -12.56 -35.14
C ALA A 543 21.93 -12.75 -33.84
N ALA A 544 21.23 -12.97 -32.73
CA ALA A 544 21.74 -13.72 -31.58
C ALA A 544 20.70 -14.78 -31.21
N GLY A 545 21.01 -16.04 -31.52
CA GLY A 545 20.22 -17.18 -31.05
C GLY A 545 20.49 -17.36 -29.55
N GLY A 546 19.56 -16.93 -28.71
CA GLY A 546 19.63 -17.07 -27.26
C GLY A 546 18.26 -16.88 -26.61
N ASN A 547 18.01 -17.56 -25.49
CA ASN A 547 16.77 -17.49 -24.73
C ASN A 547 16.64 -16.13 -24.03
N ALA A 548 15.49 -15.46 -24.15
CA ALA A 548 15.25 -14.09 -23.69
C ALA A 548 15.10 -13.92 -22.15
N LEU A 549 15.48 -14.93 -21.37
CA LEU A 549 15.38 -14.95 -19.91
C LEU A 549 16.67 -14.52 -19.20
N GLY A 550 17.79 -14.36 -19.93
CA GLY A 550 19.09 -14.05 -19.33
C GLY A 550 19.36 -12.57 -19.01
N CYS A 551 18.42 -11.67 -19.31
CA CYS A 551 18.60 -10.22 -19.14
C CYS A 551 17.96 -9.66 -17.86
N LEU A 552 17.24 -10.51 -17.11
CA LEU A 552 16.73 -10.17 -15.78
C LEU A 552 17.80 -10.41 -14.68
N SER A 553 19.00 -10.89 -15.07
CA SER A 553 20.19 -11.04 -14.25
C SER A 553 21.38 -10.40 -14.97
N HIS A 554 21.90 -9.29 -14.44
CA HIS A 554 23.09 -8.61 -14.97
C HIS A 554 24.35 -9.43 -14.62
N ASP A 555 24.73 -10.37 -15.49
CA ASP A 555 26.03 -11.08 -15.46
C ASP A 555 26.85 -10.68 -16.70
N GLU A 556 27.88 -9.86 -16.52
CA GLU A 556 28.96 -9.70 -17.50
C GLU A 556 30.07 -10.70 -17.18
N GLY A 557 30.22 -11.72 -18.03
CA GLY A 557 31.31 -12.68 -17.94
C GLY A 557 32.62 -12.10 -18.46
N ASP A 558 33.57 -11.88 -17.56
CA ASP A 558 34.99 -11.74 -17.90
C ASP A 558 35.52 -13.07 -18.46
N GLY A 559 35.91 -13.05 -19.72
CA GLY A 559 36.55 -14.17 -20.39
C GLY A 559 38.00 -14.32 -19.95
N ASP A 560 38.26 -15.26 -19.04
CA ASP A 560 39.62 -15.66 -18.70
C ASP A 560 40.20 -16.55 -19.82
N GLY A 561 40.84 -15.89 -20.78
CA GLY A 561 41.66 -16.52 -21.80
C GLY A 561 43.03 -16.88 -21.24
N ASP A 562 43.16 -18.10 -20.74
CA ASP A 562 44.43 -18.67 -20.31
C ASP A 562 45.37 -18.82 -21.53
N ASN A 563 46.44 -18.03 -21.58
CA ASN A 563 47.61 -18.38 -22.39
C ASN A 563 48.91 -17.89 -21.76
N SER A 564 49.67 -18.86 -21.26
CA SER A 564 51.07 -18.74 -20.89
C SER A 564 51.93 -18.07 -21.98
N ASN A 565 52.78 -17.11 -21.62
CA ASN A 565 54.24 -17.26 -21.66
C ASN A 565 54.98 -15.96 -21.30
N ASN A 566 55.85 -16.07 -20.29
CA ASN A 566 57.27 -15.69 -20.29
C ASN A 566 57.72 -14.33 -20.89
N GLY A 567 58.31 -13.48 -20.04
CA GLY A 567 59.52 -12.73 -20.44
C GLY A 567 59.62 -11.26 -20.03
N ASN A 568 60.35 -11.02 -18.93
CA ASN A 568 61.52 -10.12 -18.86
C ASN A 568 61.39 -8.59 -19.04
N ASN A 569 61.74 -7.88 -17.94
CA ASN A 569 62.69 -6.75 -17.85
C ASN A 569 62.28 -5.34 -18.34
N GLY A 570 62.54 -4.32 -17.50
CA GLY A 570 62.88 -2.96 -17.97
C GLY A 570 62.28 -1.77 -17.23
N ASP A 571 63.00 -1.34 -16.19
CA ASP A 571 63.27 0.04 -15.74
C ASP A 571 62.85 1.21 -16.67
N THR A 572 62.18 2.24 -16.11
CA THR A 572 62.61 3.67 -16.03
C THR A 572 61.41 4.58 -15.79
N GLY A 573 61.54 5.53 -14.86
CA GLY A 573 60.50 6.53 -14.56
C GLY A 573 60.59 7.79 -15.43
N ASP A 574 59.54 8.60 -15.40
CA ASP A 574 59.63 10.07 -15.30
C ASP A 574 58.27 10.69 -14.95
N ASN A 575 58.33 11.85 -14.31
CA ASN A 575 57.25 12.76 -13.90
C ASN A 575 56.52 13.42 -15.09
N GLY A 576 55.26 13.80 -14.89
CA GLY A 576 54.62 14.84 -15.70
C GLY A 576 53.09 14.94 -15.57
N ASP A 577 52.66 15.91 -14.76
CA ASP A 577 51.45 16.74 -14.80
C ASP A 577 50.09 16.26 -15.34
N ASN A 578 49.08 16.44 -14.47
CA ASN A 578 47.77 17.06 -14.69
C ASN A 578 47.08 16.91 -16.05
N ASP A 579 46.15 15.97 -16.10
CA ASP A 579 44.71 16.19 -16.32
C ASP A 579 44.05 14.83 -16.11
N GLN A 580 42.83 14.77 -15.56
CA GLN A 580 41.73 13.88 -15.98
C GLN A 580 40.55 13.99 -15.00
N ASN A 581 39.45 14.55 -15.52
CA ASN A 581 38.09 14.11 -15.23
C ASN A 581 38.07 12.58 -15.01
N GLY A 582 37.58 12.14 -13.86
CA GLY A 582 37.36 10.73 -13.58
C GLY A 582 35.97 10.54 -13.00
N GLU A 583 35.04 10.11 -13.85
CA GLU A 583 33.77 9.50 -13.46
C GLU A 583 34.06 8.41 -12.41
N LYS A 584 33.58 8.59 -11.18
CA LYS A 584 33.54 7.50 -10.21
C LYS A 584 32.41 6.56 -10.61
N GLY A 585 32.74 5.59 -11.46
CA GLY A 585 31.84 4.49 -11.81
C GLY A 585 31.41 3.72 -10.56
N ASN A 586 30.09 3.58 -10.39
CA ASN A 586 29.46 2.71 -9.41
C ASN A 586 29.81 1.26 -9.76
N LYS A 587 30.77 0.66 -9.03
CA LYS A 587 31.03 -0.78 -9.12
C LYS A 587 29.79 -1.54 -8.66
N LYS A 588 29.39 -2.55 -9.42
CA LYS A 588 28.26 -3.44 -9.09
C LYS A 588 28.79 -4.76 -8.55
N VAL A 589 28.08 -5.34 -7.58
CA VAL A 589 28.39 -6.59 -6.90
C VAL A 589 27.17 -7.48 -6.94
N THR A 590 27.35 -8.73 -7.38
CA THR A 590 26.29 -9.74 -7.42
C THR A 590 26.05 -10.32 -6.03
N ILE A 591 24.78 -10.41 -5.64
CA ILE A 591 24.31 -11.03 -4.39
C ILE A 591 23.17 -12.01 -4.70
N CYS A 592 22.96 -12.95 -3.79
CA CYS A 592 21.79 -13.82 -3.74
C CYS A 592 20.81 -13.17 -2.78
N HIS A 593 19.81 -12.52 -3.35
CA HIS A 593 18.75 -11.85 -2.62
C HIS A 593 17.65 -12.83 -2.26
N ILE A 594 17.27 -12.87 -0.98
CA ILE A 594 16.18 -13.70 -0.46
C ILE A 594 15.00 -12.78 -0.21
N PRO A 595 13.98 -12.74 -1.08
CA PRO A 595 12.90 -11.76 -0.96
C PRO A 595 12.11 -11.96 0.34
N PRO A 596 11.84 -10.89 1.11
CA PRO A 596 11.01 -10.97 2.31
C PRO A 596 9.63 -11.56 1.98
N GLY A 597 9.21 -12.59 2.71
CA GLY A 597 7.96 -13.31 2.46
C GLY A 597 8.02 -14.38 1.36
N ASN A 598 9.18 -14.61 0.72
CA ASN A 598 9.38 -15.65 -0.29
C ASN A 598 10.79 -16.28 -0.21
N GLU A 599 11.15 -16.81 0.97
CA GLU A 599 12.47 -17.37 1.26
C GLU A 599 12.85 -18.58 0.38
N ASP A 600 11.86 -19.27 -0.19
CA ASP A 600 12.05 -20.41 -1.09
C ASP A 600 12.39 -20.01 -2.54
N ASN A 601 12.42 -18.71 -2.86
CA ASN A 601 12.70 -18.20 -4.20
C ASN A 601 13.87 -17.20 -4.22
N PRO A 602 15.09 -17.63 -3.87
CA PRO A 602 16.26 -16.77 -3.85
C PRO A 602 16.61 -16.30 -5.28
N GLN A 603 16.85 -15.00 -5.45
CA GLN A 603 17.09 -14.32 -6.73
C GLN A 603 18.51 -13.74 -6.78
N SER A 604 19.27 -14.02 -7.84
CA SER A 604 20.57 -13.38 -8.04
C SER A 604 20.38 -11.97 -8.61
N ILE A 605 20.80 -10.94 -7.88
CA ILE A 605 20.69 -9.52 -8.31
C ILE A 605 22.04 -8.81 -8.23
N SER A 606 22.21 -7.76 -9.05
CA SER A 606 23.44 -6.95 -9.10
C SER A 606 23.20 -5.59 -8.47
N VAL A 607 23.76 -5.39 -7.28
CA VAL A 607 23.59 -4.17 -6.47
C VAL A 607 24.84 -3.31 -6.52
N SER A 608 24.74 -2.04 -6.13
CA SER A 608 25.95 -1.21 -5.95
C SER A 608 26.85 -1.84 -4.88
N GLU A 609 28.18 -1.75 -5.02
CA GLU A 609 29.13 -2.14 -3.97
C GLU A 609 28.78 -1.48 -2.62
N ASN A 610 28.24 -0.27 -2.66
CA ASN A 610 27.80 0.47 -1.47
C ASN A 610 26.51 -0.10 -0.83
N ALA A 611 25.72 -0.88 -1.56
CA ALA A 611 24.47 -1.48 -1.09
C ALA A 611 24.66 -2.90 -0.52
N VAL A 612 25.81 -3.55 -0.80
CA VAL A 612 26.12 -4.91 -0.33
C VAL A 612 25.95 -5.08 1.19
N PRO A 613 26.43 -4.17 2.07
CA PRO A 613 26.26 -4.35 3.50
C PRO A 613 24.79 -4.41 3.94
N ALA A 614 23.92 -3.59 3.34
CA ALA A 614 22.49 -3.55 3.68
C ALA A 614 21.77 -4.85 3.28
N HIS A 615 22.13 -5.41 2.13
CA HIS A 615 21.59 -6.70 1.68
C HIS A 615 22.04 -7.86 2.58
N LEU A 616 23.33 -7.88 2.96
CA LEU A 616 23.86 -8.91 3.87
C LEU A 616 23.23 -8.87 5.26
N ASP A 617 22.88 -7.68 5.77
CA ASP A 617 22.20 -7.53 7.06
C ASP A 617 20.74 -8.02 7.03
N HIS A 618 20.15 -8.17 5.83
CA HIS A 618 18.76 -8.58 5.61
C HIS A 618 18.62 -10.06 5.18
N GLY A 619 19.70 -10.86 5.32
CA GLY A 619 19.67 -12.30 5.06
C GLY A 619 20.14 -12.71 3.66
N ASP A 620 20.51 -11.75 2.80
CA ASP A 620 21.10 -12.03 1.49
C ASP A 620 22.54 -12.54 1.65
N SER A 621 23.05 -13.23 0.63
CA SER A 621 24.44 -13.70 0.62
C SER A 621 25.23 -13.13 -0.56
N LEU A 622 26.53 -12.90 -0.38
CA LEU A 622 27.42 -12.51 -1.47
C LEU A 622 27.54 -13.63 -2.52
N GLY A 623 27.43 -13.26 -3.81
CA GLY A 623 27.45 -14.20 -4.94
C GLY A 623 26.05 -14.70 -5.33
N ALA A 624 25.94 -15.34 -6.49
CA ALA A 624 24.67 -15.84 -7.04
C ALA A 624 24.03 -16.96 -6.18
N CYS A 625 22.72 -17.12 -6.28
CA CYS A 625 21.98 -18.18 -5.59
C CYS A 625 22.30 -19.58 -6.12
N GLU A 626 22.33 -20.60 -5.25
CA GLU A 626 22.61 -21.98 -5.66
C GLU A 626 21.40 -22.60 -6.42
N GLU A 627 21.63 -23.14 -7.62
CA GLU A 627 20.61 -23.86 -8.39
C GLU A 627 20.28 -25.24 -7.75
N SER A 628 19.04 -25.43 -7.29
CA SER A 628 18.60 -26.72 -6.73
C SER A 628 18.45 -27.79 -7.82
N ASN A 629 19.48 -28.61 -8.02
CA ASN A 629 19.39 -29.82 -8.84
C ASN A 629 18.58 -30.92 -8.12
N GLN A 630 17.26 -31.00 -8.34
CA GLN A 630 16.49 -32.20 -7.99
C GLN A 630 16.74 -33.33 -9.00
N GLY A 631 17.88 -34.03 -8.81
CA GLY A 631 18.23 -35.25 -9.52
C GLY A 631 17.87 -36.52 -8.73
N ASN A 632 16.72 -37.10 -9.06
CA ASN A 632 16.42 -38.55 -9.10
C ASN A 632 17.36 -39.50 -8.32
N GLN A 633 16.95 -39.96 -7.12
CA GLN A 633 17.44 -41.23 -6.56
C GLN A 633 16.31 -42.13 -6.07
N GLY A 634 16.35 -43.37 -6.57
CA GLY A 634 15.31 -44.36 -6.46
C GLY A 634 15.19 -45.02 -5.08
N LYS A 635 14.03 -45.64 -4.89
CA LYS A 635 13.66 -46.48 -3.76
C LYS A 635 14.73 -47.54 -3.44
N GLY A 636 15.41 -47.37 -2.31
CA GLY A 636 16.34 -48.32 -1.72
C GLY A 636 15.94 -48.70 -0.29
N ASN A 637 15.21 -49.81 -0.19
CA ASN A 637 14.92 -50.69 0.95
C ASN A 637 15.63 -50.42 2.31
N GLN A 638 14.85 -50.12 3.36
CA GLN A 638 15.33 -50.09 4.76
C GLN A 638 15.57 -51.50 5.30
N GLY A 639 16.85 -51.84 5.51
CA GLY A 639 17.29 -52.95 6.36
C GLY A 639 17.55 -52.48 7.79
N LYS A 640 16.93 -53.15 8.76
CA LYS A 640 17.07 -52.94 10.21
C LYS A 640 18.54 -53.06 10.66
N GLY A 641 19.07 -52.01 11.28
CA GLY A 641 20.33 -52.04 12.03
C GLY A 641 20.10 -52.43 13.50
N GLY A 642 20.77 -53.49 13.93
CA GLY A 642 20.81 -53.96 15.32
C GLY A 642 21.79 -53.18 16.19
N LYS A 643 21.56 -53.33 17.50
CA LYS A 643 22.36 -52.86 18.65
C LYS A 643 23.88 -53.08 18.50
N GLY A 644 24.65 -52.20 19.14
CA GLY A 644 25.77 -52.66 19.96
C GLY A 644 26.93 -51.69 20.16
N SER A 645 27.01 -51.19 21.41
CA SER A 645 28.19 -50.80 22.21
C SER A 645 28.29 -49.32 22.53
#